data_AF-A0A9D7U7W1-F1
#
_entry.id   AF-A0A9D7U7W1-F1
#
_cell.length_a   1.000
_cell.length_b   1.000
_cell.length_c   1.000
_cell.angle_alpha   90.00
_cell.angle_beta   90.00
_cell.angle_gamma   90.00
#
_symmetry.space_group_name_H-M   'P 1'
#
loop_
_entity.id
_entity.type
_entity.pdbx_description
1 polymer ?
#
loop_
_entity_poly.entity_id
_entity_poly.type
_entity_poly.pdbx_seq_one_letter_code
_entity_poly.pdbx_strand_id
1 'polypeptide(L)'
;MTLAVASVIATAQPAPQTGSPFVVFGSDQGDAPVIFTGGYRVLGQTSNRSGSFQEKPPDFWRVEFTPSAIIYGVPITANLLMSSEQQDIRQNINAFSVSLDPDAVKRIVTQRAYRELESYAMSEAGWMLGEYESVKDSLKQYDPEQLEQLEAMRQVEQLRDVSNGNITNYEDVLTKIGVMSDVESVMASLPKIGVGTVFPTFTPLTLSGARIVGGNLEWNPGGAFYLHAVYGTTQRPLSRIDSTRTDTTIYRTSDNSDFGRKLYGGRIGLGSITADHVTITGVYTIDDKASLTVVDTLSALTPQKNILSTIDFRVELIPGIWSFEGEVGGSLTIGDLNAPQFGTTSVPDFLLNVADSNASSYVDWSATASTAVNIRSSGTRFSGSIRRIGAGYRALGVPNIRVDVLRFDVKVDQALLKRQMSIGLFARQDRDNLIPIKRSTSTLLSIGATLGLNFRGLPYLRVSYSPYVQQSDATDTLLQYVNRTTMWNASGGYAYRIGDLSASTNITFARQDAATKNNLYDYAVTSVIASQSVTLLIPLSLTAGIGWIHQEAVASPSTTIITIDGSASYILSDILTASGGLTLALDDTYGDRTGFFLGVTARLGNFADVDLRAERTLFNERLTPPVLGGGYQESILRLTVSRSW
;
A
#
# COMPACT_ATOMS: atom_id res chain seq x y z
N MET A 1 10.68 41.21 -77.31
CA MET A 1 9.64 41.92 -76.54
C MET A 1 9.12 40.92 -75.50
N THR A 2 9.55 41.14 -74.28
CA THR A 2 9.37 40.35 -73.06
C THR A 2 7.96 40.52 -72.51
N LEU A 3 7.34 39.46 -71.97
CA LEU A 3 6.58 39.53 -70.72
C LEU A 3 6.27 38.13 -70.18
N ALA A 4 6.43 38.02 -68.87
CA ALA A 4 6.60 36.82 -68.07
C ALA A 4 5.46 36.68 -67.05
N VAL A 5 5.17 35.42 -66.70
CA VAL A 5 4.90 34.86 -65.34
C VAL A 5 3.91 35.57 -64.41
N ALA A 6 2.91 34.81 -63.92
CA ALA A 6 2.71 34.57 -62.47
C ALA A 6 1.53 33.61 -62.22
N SER A 7 1.85 32.40 -61.77
CA SER A 7 0.94 31.45 -61.13
C SER A 7 0.90 31.74 -59.62
N VAL A 8 -0.27 32.08 -59.09
CA VAL A 8 -0.50 32.27 -57.65
C VAL A 8 -1.03 30.96 -57.07
N ILE A 9 -0.23 30.36 -56.20
CA ILE A 9 -0.62 29.26 -55.31
C ILE A 9 -1.32 29.91 -54.11
N ALA A 10 -2.62 29.66 -53.95
CA ALA A 10 -3.36 30.07 -52.77
C ALA A 10 -3.03 29.12 -51.62
N THR A 11 -2.26 29.61 -50.65
CA THR A 11 -2.08 28.96 -49.35
C THR A 11 -3.34 29.17 -48.52
N ALA A 12 -4.09 28.09 -48.29
CA ALA A 12 -5.19 28.10 -47.34
C ALA A 12 -4.61 28.34 -45.93
N GLN A 13 -4.98 29.46 -45.31
CA GLN A 13 -4.79 29.68 -43.88
C GLN A 13 -5.48 28.55 -43.10
N PRO A 14 -4.83 27.91 -42.11
CA PRO A 14 -5.54 27.05 -41.19
C PRO A 14 -6.56 27.89 -40.42
N ALA A 15 -7.79 27.39 -40.36
CA ALA A 15 -8.87 27.97 -39.58
C ALA A 15 -8.45 28.11 -38.10
N PRO A 16 -8.88 29.15 -37.38
CA PRO A 16 -8.57 29.32 -35.98
C PRO A 16 -9.11 28.13 -35.18
N GLN A 17 -8.23 27.46 -34.43
CA GLN A 17 -8.64 26.44 -33.47
C GLN A 17 -9.62 27.08 -32.48
N THR A 18 -10.86 26.61 -32.48
CA THR A 18 -11.87 26.95 -31.48
C THR A 18 -11.29 26.64 -30.10
N GLY A 19 -11.06 27.68 -29.29
CA GLY A 19 -10.45 27.56 -27.97
C GLY A 19 -11.18 26.53 -27.11
N SER A 20 -10.42 25.63 -26.48
CA SER A 20 -10.93 24.67 -25.51
C SER A 20 -11.80 25.39 -24.46
N PRO A 21 -12.96 24.83 -24.08
CA PRO A 21 -13.81 25.44 -23.08
C PRO A 21 -13.06 25.65 -21.76
N PHE A 22 -13.25 26.81 -21.12
CA PHE A 22 -12.57 27.16 -19.87
C PHE A 22 -12.93 26.23 -18.70
N VAL A 23 -14.17 25.72 -18.70
CA VAL A 23 -14.66 24.73 -17.73
C VAL A 23 -15.17 23.50 -18.47
N VAL A 24 -14.76 22.33 -18.01
CA VAL A 24 -15.17 21.03 -18.51
C VAL A 24 -15.77 20.18 -17.38
N PHE A 25 -16.76 19.35 -17.73
CA PHE A 25 -17.24 18.28 -16.86
C PHE A 25 -16.77 16.93 -17.38
N GLY A 26 -16.09 16.21 -16.51
CA GLY A 26 -15.63 14.84 -16.68
C GLY A 26 -14.23 14.65 -17.25
N SER A 27 -13.68 13.45 -17.08
CA SER A 27 -12.28 13.12 -17.37
C SER A 27 -11.91 13.10 -18.85
N ASP A 28 -12.91 13.02 -19.74
CA ASP A 28 -12.71 12.63 -21.14
C ASP A 28 -12.57 13.81 -22.10
N GLN A 29 -12.65 15.05 -21.62
CA GLN A 29 -12.63 16.24 -22.49
C GLN A 29 -11.43 17.16 -22.26
N GLY A 30 -10.29 16.78 -22.82
CA GLY A 30 -9.16 17.68 -23.13
C GLY A 30 -8.54 18.49 -21.99
N ASP A 31 -7.46 19.21 -22.30
CA ASP A 31 -6.80 20.11 -21.37
C ASP A 31 -7.64 21.39 -21.20
N ALA A 32 -8.51 21.43 -20.18
CA ALA A 32 -9.23 22.63 -19.76
C ALA A 32 -8.64 23.20 -18.45
N PRO A 33 -8.62 24.54 -18.27
CA PRO A 33 -8.17 25.17 -17.03
C PRO A 33 -8.94 24.72 -15.78
N VAL A 34 -10.24 24.41 -15.91
CA VAL A 34 -11.06 23.91 -14.81
C VAL A 34 -11.80 22.65 -15.25
N ILE A 35 -11.60 21.53 -14.53
CA ILE A 35 -12.28 20.26 -14.80
C ILE A 35 -13.00 19.80 -13.55
N PHE A 36 -14.31 19.60 -13.63
CA PHE A 36 -15.08 18.96 -12.56
C PHE A 36 -15.23 17.47 -12.86
N THR A 37 -14.69 16.65 -11.98
CA THR A 37 -14.79 15.19 -12.01
C THR A 37 -15.27 14.68 -10.67
N GLY A 38 -15.65 13.42 -10.57
CA GLY A 38 -15.97 12.83 -9.28
C GLY A 38 -16.41 11.39 -9.40
N GLY A 39 -16.75 10.84 -8.25
CA GLY A 39 -17.34 9.51 -8.19
C GLY A 39 -18.34 9.38 -7.07
N TYR A 40 -19.27 8.44 -7.22
CA TYR A 40 -20.07 7.96 -6.11
C TYR A 40 -20.11 6.43 -6.13
N ARG A 41 -20.30 5.84 -4.95
CA ARG A 41 -20.57 4.41 -4.77
C ARG A 41 -21.56 4.22 -3.63
N VAL A 42 -22.69 3.63 -3.95
CA VAL A 42 -23.72 3.21 -2.99
C VAL A 42 -23.73 1.69 -2.97
N LEU A 43 -23.48 1.12 -1.81
CA LEU A 43 -23.49 -0.32 -1.58
C LEU A 43 -24.60 -0.64 -0.58
N GLY A 44 -25.47 -1.57 -0.93
CA GLY A 44 -26.41 -2.23 -0.02
C GLY A 44 -26.16 -3.72 0.00
N GLN A 45 -26.21 -4.33 1.18
CA GLN A 45 -26.17 -5.78 1.33
C GLN A 45 -27.22 -6.23 2.33
N THR A 46 -27.85 -7.37 2.04
CA THR A 46 -28.65 -8.12 2.99
C THR A 46 -28.20 -9.58 3.02
N SER A 47 -28.26 -10.19 4.19
CA SER A 47 -27.94 -11.60 4.40
C SER A 47 -28.95 -12.22 5.35
N ASN A 48 -29.38 -13.45 5.05
CA ASN A 48 -30.25 -14.22 5.95
C ASN A 48 -29.52 -14.74 7.21
N ARG A 49 -28.20 -14.51 7.31
CA ARG A 49 -27.34 -14.94 8.41
C ARG A 49 -26.19 -13.96 8.64
N SER A 50 -25.80 -13.79 9.90
CA SER A 50 -24.50 -13.21 10.26
C SER A 50 -23.48 -14.34 10.30
N GLY A 51 -22.34 -14.18 9.63
CA GLY A 51 -21.27 -15.18 9.66
C GLY A 51 -20.85 -15.52 11.09
N SER A 52 -20.47 -16.77 11.34
CA SER A 52 -19.93 -17.18 12.64
C SER A 52 -18.68 -16.34 12.94
N PHE A 53 -18.62 -15.70 14.11
CA PHE A 53 -17.55 -14.76 14.51
C PHE A 53 -17.43 -13.48 13.66
N GLN A 54 -18.40 -13.21 12.79
CA GLN A 54 -18.45 -11.96 12.05
C GLN A 54 -19.13 -10.89 12.89
N GLU A 55 -18.47 -9.75 13.04
CA GLU A 55 -19.01 -8.60 13.76
C GLU A 55 -19.75 -7.61 12.85
N LYS A 56 -19.70 -7.85 11.54
CA LYS A 56 -20.42 -7.05 10.55
C LYS A 56 -21.91 -7.39 10.61
N PRO A 57 -22.81 -6.40 10.67
CA PRO A 57 -24.24 -6.67 10.60
C PRO A 57 -24.61 -7.36 9.27
N PRO A 58 -25.59 -8.28 9.27
CA PRO A 58 -26.01 -8.99 8.06
C PRO A 58 -26.57 -8.04 7.00
N ASP A 59 -27.25 -6.98 7.46
CA ASP A 59 -27.82 -5.94 6.63
C ASP A 59 -27.09 -4.61 6.88
N PHE A 60 -26.58 -3.99 5.83
CA PHE A 60 -25.95 -2.68 5.92
C PHE A 60 -25.97 -1.94 4.58
N TRP A 61 -25.74 -0.63 4.66
CA TRP A 61 -25.46 0.19 3.51
C TRP A 61 -24.23 1.08 3.74
N ARG A 62 -23.59 1.46 2.64
CA ARG A 62 -22.46 2.37 2.60
C ARG A 62 -22.57 3.31 1.40
N VAL A 63 -22.34 4.59 1.62
CA VAL A 63 -22.30 5.63 0.61
C VAL A 63 -20.93 6.28 0.63
N GLU A 64 -20.29 6.30 -0.54
CA GLU A 64 -19.04 7.01 -0.81
C GLU A 64 -19.32 8.05 -1.89
N PHE A 65 -18.85 9.28 -1.67
CA PHE A 65 -18.97 10.38 -2.62
C PHE A 65 -17.66 11.16 -2.66
N THR A 66 -17.05 11.26 -3.84
CA THR A 66 -15.70 11.79 -4.03
C THR A 66 -15.66 12.82 -5.17
N PRO A 67 -16.29 14.00 -5.02
CA PRO A 67 -16.21 15.05 -6.02
C PRO A 67 -14.81 15.68 -6.04
N SER A 68 -14.37 16.11 -7.22
CA SER A 68 -13.06 16.73 -7.42
C SER A 68 -13.13 17.85 -8.46
N ALA A 69 -12.56 19.00 -8.12
CA ALA A 69 -12.39 20.12 -9.04
C ALA A 69 -10.89 20.29 -9.33
N ILE A 70 -10.48 20.08 -10.57
CA ILE A 70 -9.10 20.27 -11.03
C ILE A 70 -8.99 21.69 -11.56
N ILE A 71 -8.13 22.50 -10.96
CA ILE A 71 -7.88 23.88 -11.38
C ILE A 71 -6.41 23.98 -11.80
N TYR A 72 -6.16 24.25 -13.08
CA TYR A 72 -4.82 24.24 -13.70
C TYR A 72 -4.01 22.99 -13.33
N GLY A 73 -4.62 21.82 -13.45
CA GLY A 73 -4.00 20.52 -13.13
C GLY A 73 -3.95 20.17 -11.64
N VAL A 74 -4.32 21.08 -10.72
CA VAL A 74 -4.36 20.80 -9.27
C VAL A 74 -5.75 20.32 -8.84
N PRO A 75 -5.91 19.06 -8.41
CA PRO A 75 -7.17 18.56 -7.89
C PRO A 75 -7.44 19.07 -6.47
N ILE A 76 -8.65 19.59 -6.28
CA ILE A 76 -9.32 19.80 -4.99
C ILE A 76 -10.37 18.71 -4.86
N THR A 77 -10.10 17.69 -4.04
CA THR A 77 -10.98 16.54 -3.87
C THR A 77 -11.65 16.58 -2.51
N ALA A 78 -12.96 16.42 -2.45
CA ALA A 78 -13.66 16.10 -1.21
C ALA A 78 -13.98 14.61 -1.18
N ASN A 79 -13.88 13.97 -0.02
CA ASN A 79 -14.25 12.58 0.19
C ASN A 79 -15.25 12.51 1.32
N LEU A 80 -16.39 11.87 1.07
CA LEU A 80 -17.42 11.57 2.05
C LEU A 80 -17.63 10.06 2.10
N LEU A 81 -17.57 9.49 3.31
CA LEU A 81 -17.92 8.10 3.60
C LEU A 81 -18.98 8.11 4.70
N MET A 82 -20.14 7.50 4.41
CA MET A 82 -21.21 7.25 5.36
C MET A 82 -21.56 5.77 5.35
N SER A 83 -21.70 5.14 6.52
CA SER A 83 -22.09 3.72 6.63
C SER A 83 -23.03 3.50 7.81
N SER A 84 -24.02 2.63 7.62
CA SER A 84 -24.88 2.13 8.71
C SER A 84 -24.17 1.11 9.60
N GLU A 85 -22.96 0.69 9.23
CA GLU A 85 -22.10 -0.16 10.08
C GLU A 85 -21.54 0.61 11.29
N GLN A 86 -21.73 1.93 11.34
CA GLN A 86 -21.33 2.76 12.47
C GLN A 86 -22.00 2.30 13.77
N GLN A 87 -21.19 2.09 14.81
CA GLN A 87 -21.64 1.75 16.15
C GLN A 87 -21.03 2.71 17.18
N ASP A 88 -21.80 3.12 18.18
CA ASP A 88 -21.37 4.11 19.17
C ASP A 88 -20.23 3.62 20.07
N ILE A 89 -20.03 2.31 20.14
CA ILE A 89 -18.96 1.64 20.89
C ILE A 89 -17.65 1.45 20.09
N ARG A 90 -17.57 1.94 18.83
CA ARG A 90 -16.39 1.75 17.96
C ARG A 90 -15.85 3.06 17.40
N GLN A 91 -14.57 3.12 17.02
CA GLN A 91 -14.04 4.29 16.31
C GLN A 91 -14.89 4.63 15.06
N ASN A 92 -15.08 5.93 14.80
CA ASN A 92 -16.04 6.39 13.79
C ASN A 92 -15.59 5.98 12.37
N ILE A 93 -16.44 5.22 11.66
CA ILE A 93 -16.25 4.84 10.26
C ILE A 93 -16.59 5.98 9.32
N ASN A 94 -17.53 6.85 9.71
CA ASN A 94 -17.93 7.98 8.89
C ASN A 94 -16.78 8.98 8.83
N ALA A 95 -16.52 9.46 7.63
CA ALA A 95 -15.39 10.32 7.34
C ALA A 95 -15.80 11.38 6.33
N PHE A 96 -15.29 12.59 6.55
CA PHE A 96 -15.32 13.66 5.58
C PHE A 96 -13.93 14.27 5.51
N SER A 97 -13.41 14.51 4.31
CA SER A 97 -12.17 15.23 4.10
C SER A 97 -12.21 16.07 2.83
N VAL A 98 -11.41 17.12 2.80
CA VAL A 98 -11.13 17.93 1.61
C VAL A 98 -9.62 18.04 1.48
N SER A 99 -9.08 17.81 0.29
CA SER A 99 -7.65 17.85 0.02
C SER A 99 -7.32 18.55 -1.28
N LEU A 100 -6.24 19.32 -1.26
CA LEU A 100 -5.56 19.91 -2.42
C LEU A 100 -4.28 19.10 -2.65
N ASP A 101 -4.07 18.54 -3.85
CA ASP A 101 -2.88 17.73 -4.18
C ASP A 101 -2.09 18.29 -5.39
N PRO A 102 -1.22 19.29 -5.18
CA PRO A 102 -0.37 19.87 -6.23
C PRO A 102 0.55 18.88 -6.94
N ASP A 103 0.92 17.77 -6.30
CA ASP A 103 1.77 16.74 -6.91
C ASP A 103 1.10 16.05 -8.11
N ALA A 104 -0.22 16.20 -8.29
CA ALA A 104 -0.90 15.78 -9.50
C ALA A 104 -0.34 16.49 -10.75
N VAL A 105 -0.02 17.78 -10.65
CA VAL A 105 0.59 18.56 -11.74
C VAL A 105 1.94 17.94 -12.10
N LYS A 106 2.77 17.65 -11.10
CA LYS A 106 4.08 17.01 -11.31
C LYS A 106 3.92 15.70 -12.08
N ARG A 107 2.97 14.84 -11.71
CA ARG A 107 2.69 13.57 -12.41
C ARG A 107 2.27 13.77 -13.86
N ILE A 108 1.39 14.74 -14.12
CA ILE A 108 0.91 15.06 -15.47
C ILE A 108 2.07 15.57 -16.34
N VAL A 109 2.85 16.51 -15.82
CA VAL A 109 4.03 17.09 -16.50
C VAL A 109 5.07 16.01 -16.77
N THR A 110 5.38 15.13 -15.81
CA THR A 110 6.31 14.00 -16.01
C THR A 110 5.84 13.08 -17.14
N GLN A 111 4.55 12.76 -17.22
CA GLN A 111 4.01 11.93 -18.30
C GLN A 111 4.13 12.61 -19.66
N ARG A 112 3.85 13.91 -19.74
CA ARG A 112 4.05 14.70 -20.98
C ARG A 112 5.53 14.71 -21.38
N ALA A 113 6.44 14.92 -20.41
CA ALA A 113 7.88 14.90 -20.64
C ALA A 113 8.36 13.58 -21.22
N TYR A 114 7.86 12.44 -20.70
CA TYR A 114 8.25 11.12 -21.21
C TYR A 114 7.70 10.83 -22.60
N ARG A 115 6.48 11.29 -22.91
CA ARG A 115 5.95 11.20 -24.27
C ARG A 115 6.77 12.01 -25.26
N GLU A 116 7.21 13.20 -24.85
CA GLU A 116 8.06 14.06 -25.68
C GLU A 116 9.46 13.47 -25.86
N LEU A 117 10.03 12.85 -24.83
CA LEU A 117 11.29 12.12 -24.96
C LEU A 117 11.17 10.94 -25.92
N GLU A 118 10.05 10.20 -25.86
CA GLU A 118 9.79 9.08 -26.76
C GLU A 118 9.56 9.54 -28.21
N SER A 119 8.82 10.64 -28.41
CA SER A 119 8.62 11.22 -29.75
C SER A 119 9.95 11.69 -30.35
N TYR A 120 10.81 12.32 -29.55
CA TYR A 120 12.15 12.73 -29.97
C TYR A 120 13.05 11.53 -30.29
N ALA A 121 13.05 10.50 -29.43
CA ALA A 121 13.85 9.29 -29.64
C ALA A 121 13.47 8.52 -30.93
N MET A 122 12.21 8.64 -31.36
CA MET A 122 11.72 8.04 -32.62
C MET A 122 11.93 8.94 -33.85
N SER A 123 12.35 10.20 -33.65
CA SER A 123 12.62 11.14 -34.74
C SER A 123 13.95 10.87 -35.45
N GLU A 124 14.19 11.53 -36.59
CA GLU A 124 15.48 11.49 -37.29
C GLU A 124 16.65 11.99 -36.44
N ALA A 125 16.36 12.78 -35.40
CA ALA A 125 17.33 13.32 -34.45
C ALA A 125 17.59 12.38 -33.25
N GLY A 126 16.79 11.32 -33.08
CA GLY A 126 16.83 10.47 -31.89
C GLY A 126 18.15 9.72 -31.68
N TRP A 127 18.89 9.41 -32.75
CA TRP A 127 20.21 8.77 -32.65
C TRP A 127 21.22 9.65 -31.90
N MET A 128 21.07 10.97 -31.94
CA MET A 128 21.97 11.93 -31.27
C MET A 128 21.91 11.83 -29.75
N LEU A 129 20.83 11.31 -29.16
CA LEU A 129 20.75 11.07 -27.71
C LEU A 129 21.77 10.01 -27.28
N GLY A 130 21.88 8.92 -28.04
CA GLY A 130 22.84 7.85 -27.78
C GLY A 130 24.29 8.23 -28.04
N GLU A 131 24.50 9.20 -28.95
CA GLU A 131 25.82 9.67 -29.40
C GLU A 131 26.13 11.10 -28.93
N TYR A 132 25.51 11.55 -27.85
CA TYR A 132 25.62 12.94 -27.40
C TYR A 132 27.06 13.46 -27.32
N GLU A 133 27.97 12.69 -26.71
CA GLU A 133 29.36 13.14 -26.49
C GLU A 133 30.15 13.30 -27.80
N SER A 134 29.82 12.54 -28.85
CA SER A 134 30.49 12.68 -30.16
C SER A 134 29.90 13.81 -31.01
N VAL A 135 28.63 14.17 -30.79
CA VAL A 135 27.90 15.13 -31.62
C VAL A 135 27.90 16.53 -31.01
N LYS A 136 28.07 16.67 -29.69
CA LYS A 136 28.03 17.93 -28.93
C LYS A 136 28.91 19.04 -29.50
N ASP A 137 30.20 18.76 -29.71
CA ASP A 137 31.17 19.77 -30.14
C ASP A 137 30.90 20.26 -31.57
N SER A 138 30.37 19.38 -32.42
CA SER A 138 29.95 19.73 -33.78
C SER A 138 28.70 20.62 -33.76
N LEU A 139 27.66 20.24 -33.03
CA LEU A 139 26.43 21.04 -32.94
C LEU A 139 26.68 22.42 -32.33
N LYS A 140 27.58 22.51 -31.34
CA LYS A 140 27.97 23.81 -30.76
C LYS A 140 28.51 24.80 -31.81
N GLN A 141 29.14 24.29 -32.87
CA GLN A 141 29.73 25.11 -33.93
C GLN A 141 28.76 25.39 -35.09
N TYR A 142 27.92 24.43 -35.46
CA TYR A 142 27.13 24.48 -36.69
C TYR A 142 25.62 24.67 -36.47
N ASP A 143 25.07 24.17 -35.36
CA ASP A 143 23.64 24.29 -35.02
C ASP A 143 23.44 24.36 -33.49
N PRO A 144 23.62 25.55 -32.89
CA PRO A 144 23.49 25.74 -31.45
C PRO A 144 22.07 25.50 -30.93
N GLU A 145 21.03 25.72 -31.74
CA GLU A 145 19.64 25.50 -31.35
C GLU A 145 19.33 24.00 -31.22
N GLN A 146 19.82 23.19 -32.16
CA GLN A 146 19.69 21.74 -32.09
C GLN A 146 20.48 21.14 -30.92
N LEU A 147 21.64 21.71 -30.57
CA LEU A 147 22.37 21.34 -29.36
C LEU A 147 21.53 21.59 -28.10
N GLU A 148 20.91 22.76 -27.99
CA GLU A 148 20.10 23.15 -26.85
C GLU A 148 18.89 22.23 -26.65
N GLN A 149 18.22 21.85 -27.74
CA GLN A 149 17.13 20.87 -27.71
C GLN A 149 17.61 19.47 -27.30
N LEU A 150 18.77 19.03 -27.81
CA LEU A 150 19.37 17.75 -27.46
C LEU A 150 19.78 17.70 -25.99
N GLU A 151 20.37 18.78 -25.47
CA GLU A 151 20.73 18.92 -24.04
C GLU A 151 19.48 18.85 -23.16
N ALA A 152 18.39 19.50 -23.55
CA ALA A 152 17.12 19.43 -22.83
C ALA A 152 16.53 18.01 -22.80
N MET A 153 16.53 17.30 -23.93
CA MET A 153 16.04 15.91 -23.99
C MET A 153 16.91 14.95 -23.19
N ARG A 154 18.23 15.16 -23.17
CA ARG A 154 19.15 14.40 -22.31
C ARG A 154 18.82 14.60 -20.83
N GLN A 155 18.43 15.81 -20.43
CA GLN A 155 17.99 16.07 -19.05
C GLN A 155 16.64 15.39 -18.75
N VAL A 156 15.70 15.33 -19.70
CA VAL A 156 14.46 14.55 -19.54
C VAL A 156 14.74 13.04 -19.45
N GLU A 157 15.73 12.54 -20.17
CA GLU A 157 16.21 11.15 -20.02
C GLU A 157 16.77 10.90 -18.61
N GLN A 158 17.54 11.85 -18.07
CA GLN A 158 18.01 11.79 -16.67
C GLN A 158 16.85 11.87 -15.66
N LEU A 159 15.84 12.71 -15.90
CA LEU A 159 14.62 12.76 -15.10
C LEU A 159 13.92 11.39 -15.04
N ARG A 160 13.89 10.67 -16.17
CA ARG A 160 13.35 9.30 -16.27
C ARG A 160 14.21 8.29 -15.54
N ASP A 161 15.52 8.33 -15.78
CA ASP A 161 16.40 7.23 -15.45
C ASP A 161 17.05 7.37 -14.06
N VAL A 162 17.18 8.60 -13.56
CA VAL A 162 17.84 8.98 -12.29
C VAL A 162 16.82 9.51 -11.30
N SER A 163 16.01 10.50 -11.69
CA SER A 163 15.10 11.20 -10.77
C SER A 163 13.80 10.43 -10.46
N ASN A 164 13.59 9.27 -11.10
CA ASN A 164 12.35 8.48 -11.01
C ASN A 164 11.07 9.32 -11.18
N GLY A 165 11.12 10.31 -12.08
CA GLY A 165 9.97 11.18 -12.37
C GLY A 165 9.77 12.36 -11.42
N ASN A 166 10.71 12.63 -10.52
CA ASN A 166 10.72 13.85 -9.73
C ASN A 166 11.21 15.06 -10.57
N ILE A 167 10.29 15.94 -10.96
CA ILE A 167 10.56 17.06 -11.87
C ILE A 167 11.29 18.23 -11.23
N THR A 168 11.52 18.19 -9.93
CA THR A 168 11.83 19.39 -9.14
C THR A 168 13.12 20.11 -9.55
N ASN A 169 14.13 19.37 -10.02
CA ASN A 169 15.38 19.94 -10.55
C ASN A 169 15.35 20.16 -12.09
N TYR A 170 14.19 19.92 -12.72
CA TYR A 170 13.99 19.93 -14.16
C TYR A 170 12.90 20.92 -14.60
N GLU A 171 12.28 21.66 -13.66
CA GLU A 171 11.16 22.58 -13.94
C GLU A 171 11.53 23.63 -15.00
N ASP A 172 12.72 24.23 -14.92
CA ASP A 172 13.21 25.21 -15.89
C ASP A 172 13.31 24.61 -17.30
N VAL A 173 13.86 23.39 -17.41
CA VAL A 173 14.01 22.70 -18.69
C VAL A 173 12.66 22.28 -19.25
N LEU A 174 11.77 21.75 -18.41
CA LEU A 174 10.41 21.36 -18.78
C LEU A 174 9.58 22.56 -19.25
N THR A 175 9.78 23.74 -18.63
CA THR A 175 9.14 24.99 -19.06
C THR A 175 9.69 25.46 -20.40
N LYS A 176 11.02 25.39 -20.57
CA LYS A 176 11.71 25.81 -21.80
C LYS A 176 11.33 24.96 -23.02
N ILE A 177 11.15 23.65 -22.85
CA ILE A 177 10.69 22.75 -23.93
C ILE A 177 9.16 22.77 -24.12
N GLY A 178 8.44 23.62 -23.37
CA GLY A 178 6.98 23.78 -23.49
C GLY A 178 6.15 22.62 -22.94
N VAL A 179 6.76 21.72 -22.16
CA VAL A 179 6.07 20.58 -21.51
C VAL A 179 5.36 21.01 -20.22
N MET A 180 5.86 22.06 -19.57
CA MET A 180 5.30 22.68 -18.37
C MET A 180 4.98 24.16 -18.63
N SER A 181 3.81 24.63 -18.21
CA SER A 181 3.48 26.07 -18.25
C SER A 181 3.90 26.78 -16.97
N ASP A 182 4.07 28.11 -17.03
CA ASP A 182 4.38 28.95 -15.86
C ASP A 182 3.35 28.79 -14.74
N VAL A 183 2.07 28.67 -15.10
CA VAL A 183 0.99 28.45 -14.13
C VAL A 183 1.13 27.08 -13.49
N GLU A 184 1.44 26.03 -14.26
CA GLU A 184 1.68 24.69 -13.71
C GLU A 184 2.90 24.65 -12.79
N SER A 185 3.96 25.42 -13.07
CA SER A 185 5.12 25.55 -12.17
C SER A 185 4.72 26.17 -10.83
N VAL A 186 4.00 27.29 -10.85
CA VAL A 186 3.47 27.92 -9.63
C VAL A 186 2.55 26.96 -8.89
N MET A 187 1.65 26.29 -9.59
CA MET A 187 0.71 25.33 -9.01
C MET A 187 1.42 24.14 -8.37
N ALA A 188 2.44 23.56 -9.02
CA ALA A 188 3.24 22.45 -8.50
C ALA A 188 4.04 22.82 -7.24
N SER A 189 4.32 24.12 -7.03
CA SER A 189 5.00 24.64 -5.85
C SER A 189 4.09 24.85 -4.64
N LEU A 190 2.76 24.78 -4.81
CA LEU A 190 1.81 24.96 -3.72
C LEU A 190 1.92 23.85 -2.67
N PRO A 191 1.55 24.15 -1.40
CA PRO A 191 1.47 23.12 -0.38
C PRO A 191 0.29 22.18 -0.65
N LYS A 192 0.50 20.90 -0.40
CA LYS A 192 -0.56 19.90 -0.26
C LYS A 192 -1.27 20.14 1.06
N ILE A 193 -2.58 20.31 1.01
CA ILE A 193 -3.41 20.62 2.18
C ILE A 193 -4.49 19.56 2.31
N GLY A 194 -4.77 19.11 3.51
CA GLY A 194 -5.89 18.22 3.83
C GLY A 194 -6.59 18.68 5.10
N VAL A 195 -7.93 18.71 5.08
CA VAL A 195 -8.78 19.06 6.23
C VAL A 195 -9.84 18.00 6.40
N GLY A 196 -10.21 17.67 7.64
CA GLY A 196 -11.17 16.62 7.98
C GLY A 196 -10.45 15.33 8.35
N THR A 197 -10.90 14.19 7.84
CA THR A 197 -10.32 12.86 8.13
C THR A 197 -9.17 12.56 7.17
N VAL A 198 -7.94 12.78 7.63
CA VAL A 198 -6.70 12.61 6.87
C VAL A 198 -5.88 11.44 7.42
N PHE A 199 -5.01 10.87 6.59
CA PHE A 199 -4.13 9.74 6.94
C PHE A 199 -2.67 10.06 6.62
N PRO A 200 -2.07 11.06 7.31
CA PRO A 200 -0.72 11.51 7.02
C PRO A 200 0.32 10.46 7.40
N THR A 201 1.47 10.53 6.74
CA THR A 201 2.62 9.68 7.00
C THR A 201 3.87 10.54 7.05
N PHE A 202 4.60 10.49 8.17
CA PHE A 202 5.93 11.06 8.29
C PHE A 202 6.96 9.96 8.05
N THR A 203 7.13 9.07 9.03
CA THR A 203 8.01 7.91 8.92
C THR A 203 7.34 6.67 9.54
N PRO A 204 7.77 5.45 9.20
CA PRO A 204 7.29 4.23 9.84
C PRO A 204 7.56 4.15 11.36
N LEU A 205 8.40 5.04 11.90
CA LEU A 205 8.76 5.08 13.33
C LEU A 205 8.00 6.16 14.10
N THR A 206 7.43 7.17 13.45
CA THR A 206 6.79 8.33 14.12
C THR A 206 5.28 8.41 13.93
N LEU A 207 4.84 8.52 12.68
CA LEU A 207 3.44 8.67 12.27
C LEU A 207 3.26 7.98 10.93
N SER A 208 2.46 6.91 10.90
CA SER A 208 2.31 6.07 9.71
C SER A 208 0.84 5.70 9.49
N GLY A 209 0.19 6.45 8.61
CA GLY A 209 -1.18 6.17 8.17
C GLY A 209 -2.24 6.19 9.27
N ALA A 210 -1.99 6.84 10.41
CA ALA A 210 -2.98 6.98 11.46
C ALA A 210 -4.12 7.90 11.02
N ARG A 211 -5.37 7.53 11.34
CA ARG A 211 -6.54 8.36 11.08
C ARG A 211 -6.49 9.60 11.96
N ILE A 212 -6.47 10.79 11.38
CA ILE A 212 -6.49 12.06 12.11
C ILE A 212 -7.67 12.89 11.60
N VAL A 213 -8.55 13.30 12.52
CA VAL A 213 -9.59 14.28 12.24
C VAL A 213 -9.05 15.66 12.60
N GLY A 214 -8.66 16.44 11.60
CA GLY A 214 -8.02 17.74 11.78
C GLY A 214 -7.44 18.30 10.48
N GLY A 215 -6.20 18.77 10.52
CA GLY A 215 -5.49 19.38 9.40
C GLY A 215 -4.15 18.71 9.10
N ASN A 216 -3.77 18.72 7.83
CA ASN A 216 -2.50 18.26 7.29
C ASN A 216 -2.00 19.28 6.25
N LEU A 217 -0.73 19.65 6.34
CA LEU A 217 -0.06 20.53 5.38
C LEU A 217 1.30 19.95 5.05
N GLU A 218 1.58 19.68 3.79
CA GLU A 218 2.87 19.18 3.31
C GLU A 218 3.37 20.10 2.19
N TRP A 219 4.62 20.52 2.25
CA TRP A 219 5.19 21.51 1.35
C TRP A 219 6.66 21.19 1.08
N ASN A 220 7.01 20.99 -0.18
CA ASN A 220 8.39 20.76 -0.62
C ASN A 220 8.72 21.65 -1.83
N PRO A 221 8.71 23.00 -1.66
CA PRO A 221 8.88 23.93 -2.78
C PRO A 221 10.26 23.76 -3.40
N GLY A 222 10.30 23.53 -4.71
CA GLY A 222 11.56 23.39 -5.45
C GLY A 222 12.50 22.31 -4.89
N GLY A 223 12.00 21.38 -4.04
CA GLY A 223 12.75 20.20 -3.59
C GLY A 223 13.97 20.52 -2.74
N ALA A 224 14.09 21.78 -2.29
CA ALA A 224 15.21 22.26 -1.50
C ALA A 224 14.86 22.29 0.00
N PHE A 225 13.61 22.60 0.32
CA PHE A 225 13.10 22.70 1.68
C PHE A 225 11.86 21.82 1.82
N TYR A 226 11.75 21.08 2.92
CA TYR A 226 10.61 20.24 3.22
C TYR A 226 9.96 20.69 4.53
N LEU A 227 8.64 20.82 4.54
CA LEU A 227 7.83 21.08 5.72
C LEU A 227 6.59 20.20 5.67
N HIS A 228 6.27 19.51 6.75
CA HIS A 228 5.05 18.73 6.86
C HIS A 228 4.50 18.85 8.28
N ALA A 229 3.32 19.44 8.42
CA ALA A 229 2.66 19.67 9.69
C ALA A 229 1.31 18.94 9.74
N VAL A 230 0.99 18.40 10.90
CA VAL A 230 -0.28 17.74 11.19
C VAL A 230 -0.79 18.15 12.55
N TYR A 231 -2.10 18.33 12.66
CA TYR A 231 -2.76 18.51 13.94
C TYR A 231 -4.16 17.91 13.91
N GLY A 232 -4.59 17.27 15.00
CA GLY A 232 -5.97 16.84 15.11
C GLY A 232 -6.21 15.79 16.18
N THR A 233 -7.37 15.14 16.08
CA THR A 233 -7.78 14.05 16.98
C THR A 233 -7.56 12.72 16.27
N THR A 234 -6.71 11.85 16.82
CA THR A 234 -6.43 10.52 16.26
C THR A 234 -7.37 9.44 16.80
N GLN A 235 -7.90 9.64 18.01
CA GLN A 235 -8.79 8.70 18.68
C GLN A 235 -9.92 9.47 19.37
N ARG A 236 -11.18 9.07 19.13
CA ARG A 236 -12.32 9.60 19.87
C ARG A 236 -12.44 8.86 21.21
N PRO A 237 -12.94 9.50 22.28
CA PRO A 237 -13.22 8.79 23.50
C PRO A 237 -14.30 7.73 23.28
N LEU A 238 -14.07 6.54 23.82
CA LEU A 238 -15.01 5.42 23.82
C LEU A 238 -15.17 4.93 25.25
N SER A 239 -16.42 4.77 25.69
CA SER A 239 -16.72 4.01 26.90
C SER A 239 -17.34 2.69 26.48
N ARG A 240 -16.64 1.59 26.70
CA ARG A 240 -17.05 0.27 26.24
C ARG A 240 -16.75 -0.79 27.29
N ILE A 241 -17.80 -1.41 27.80
CA ILE A 241 -17.70 -2.59 28.66
C ILE A 241 -18.18 -3.78 27.83
N ASP A 242 -17.28 -4.68 27.48
CA ASP A 242 -17.63 -5.90 26.76
C ASP A 242 -17.61 -7.10 27.67
N SER A 243 -18.64 -7.94 27.55
CA SER A 243 -18.58 -9.30 28.07
C SER A 243 -18.19 -10.23 26.92
N THR A 244 -16.97 -10.77 26.97
CA THR A 244 -16.51 -11.77 26.01
C THR A 244 -16.58 -13.14 26.66
N ARG A 245 -17.09 -14.13 25.92
CA ARG A 245 -17.13 -15.52 26.37
C ARG A 245 -15.75 -16.13 26.18
N THR A 246 -15.00 -16.33 27.27
CA THR A 246 -13.66 -16.92 27.22
C THR A 246 -13.69 -18.45 27.22
N ASP A 247 -14.81 -19.06 27.64
CA ASP A 247 -15.05 -20.52 27.61
C ASP A 247 -16.56 -20.82 27.59
N THR A 248 -16.98 -22.06 27.34
CA THR A 248 -18.36 -22.58 27.26
C THR A 248 -19.31 -22.11 28.38
N THR A 249 -18.79 -21.69 29.55
CA THR A 249 -19.58 -21.20 30.69
C THR A 249 -19.08 -19.89 31.33
N ILE A 250 -17.97 -19.31 30.87
CA ILE A 250 -17.31 -18.17 31.53
C ILE A 250 -17.38 -16.92 30.65
N TYR A 251 -17.98 -15.85 31.20
CA TYR A 251 -17.96 -14.51 30.62
C TYR A 251 -16.92 -13.67 31.35
N ARG A 252 -15.98 -13.10 30.60
CA ARG A 252 -15.06 -12.09 31.10
C ARG A 252 -15.53 -10.72 30.63
N THR A 253 -15.83 -9.85 31.59
CA THR A 253 -16.07 -8.45 31.30
C THR A 253 -14.73 -7.74 31.17
N SER A 254 -14.45 -7.18 29.99
CA SER A 254 -13.28 -6.35 29.71
C SER A 254 -13.73 -4.92 29.44
N ASP A 255 -13.12 -3.98 30.15
CA ASP A 255 -13.19 -2.57 29.80
C ASP A 255 -12.30 -2.32 28.57
N ASN A 256 -12.94 -2.02 27.44
CA ASN A 256 -12.31 -1.65 26.17
C ASN A 256 -12.55 -0.16 25.89
N SER A 257 -12.67 0.64 26.94
CA SER A 257 -12.72 2.10 26.82
C SER A 257 -11.40 2.65 26.30
N ASP A 258 -11.46 3.80 25.67
CA ASP A 258 -10.33 4.50 25.07
C ASP A 258 -10.42 5.98 25.37
N PHE A 259 -9.36 6.60 25.87
CA PHE A 259 -9.32 8.06 26.03
C PHE A 259 -9.28 8.77 24.68
N GLY A 260 -9.87 9.97 24.63
CA GLY A 260 -9.74 10.85 23.47
C GLY A 260 -8.29 11.30 23.30
N ARG A 261 -7.72 11.16 22.10
CA ARG A 261 -6.30 11.41 21.84
C ARG A 261 -6.09 12.48 20.80
N LYS A 262 -5.27 13.48 21.13
CA LYS A 262 -4.81 14.53 20.21
C LYS A 262 -3.38 14.25 19.77
N LEU A 263 -3.10 14.56 18.50
CA LEU A 263 -1.78 14.43 17.91
C LEU A 263 -1.41 15.73 17.22
N TYR A 264 -0.17 16.15 17.43
CA TYR A 264 0.49 17.28 16.79
C TYR A 264 1.81 16.76 16.24
N GLY A 265 2.15 17.13 15.02
CA GLY A 265 3.39 16.67 14.41
C GLY A 265 3.92 17.71 13.43
N GLY A 266 5.24 17.76 13.34
CA GLY A 266 5.96 18.61 12.41
C GLY A 266 7.19 17.87 11.91
N ARG A 267 7.46 18.01 10.62
CA ARG A 267 8.68 17.53 9.98
C ARG A 267 9.24 18.67 9.16
N ILE A 268 10.54 18.90 9.28
CA ILE A 268 11.25 19.96 8.58
C ILE A 268 12.59 19.42 8.07
N GLY A 269 12.99 19.80 6.87
CA GLY A 269 14.26 19.33 6.35
C GLY A 269 14.72 20.03 5.09
N LEU A 270 15.87 19.59 4.60
CA LEU A 270 16.49 20.07 3.38
C LEU A 270 16.53 18.92 2.38
N GLY A 271 16.30 19.24 1.11
CA GLY A 271 16.24 18.29 0.00
C GLY A 271 14.81 17.81 -0.32
N SER A 272 14.77 16.83 -1.23
CA SER A 272 13.51 16.27 -1.73
C SER A 272 13.20 14.98 -0.99
N ILE A 273 11.96 14.85 -0.51
CA ILE A 273 11.51 13.67 0.24
C ILE A 273 11.67 12.36 -0.55
N THR A 274 11.68 12.43 -1.88
CA THR A 274 11.83 11.29 -2.79
C THR A 274 13.26 11.02 -3.24
N ALA A 275 14.20 11.93 -2.96
CA ALA A 275 15.60 11.87 -3.37
C ALA A 275 16.51 12.15 -2.16
N ASP A 276 17.65 12.79 -2.38
CA ASP A 276 18.57 13.16 -1.30
C ASP A 276 17.92 14.17 -0.36
N HIS A 277 17.92 13.86 0.93
CA HIS A 277 17.39 14.73 1.97
C HIS A 277 17.97 14.44 3.34
N VAL A 278 17.83 15.42 4.22
CA VAL A 278 17.94 15.27 5.67
C VAL A 278 16.76 15.98 6.29
N THR A 279 15.98 15.27 7.11
CA THR A 279 14.84 15.87 7.80
C THR A 279 14.82 15.50 9.28
N ILE A 280 14.18 16.38 10.06
CA ILE A 280 13.94 16.21 11.47
C ILE A 280 12.42 16.16 11.66
N THR A 281 11.95 15.13 12.36
CA THR A 281 10.54 14.90 12.63
C THR A 281 10.30 14.98 14.14
N GLY A 282 9.26 15.71 14.55
CA GLY A 282 8.75 15.75 15.91
C GLY A 282 7.27 15.38 15.94
N VAL A 283 6.88 14.51 16.87
CA VAL A 283 5.47 14.15 17.10
C VAL A 283 5.17 14.22 18.59
N TYR A 284 4.09 14.92 18.93
CA TYR A 284 3.56 15.04 20.27
C TYR A 284 2.13 14.50 20.29
N THR A 285 1.89 13.50 21.13
CA THR A 285 0.58 12.86 21.28
C THR A 285 0.18 12.86 22.75
N ILE A 286 -1.08 13.20 23.04
CA ILE A 286 -1.60 13.27 24.41
C ILE A 286 -3.05 12.79 24.49
N ASP A 287 -3.34 12.01 25.52
CA ASP A 287 -4.69 11.62 25.90
C ASP A 287 -5.36 12.67 26.80
N ASP A 288 -6.64 12.91 26.57
CA ASP A 288 -7.48 13.75 27.41
C ASP A 288 -8.00 12.95 28.60
N LYS A 289 -7.38 13.14 29.77
CA LYS A 289 -7.78 12.49 31.02
C LYS A 289 -9.23 12.78 31.45
N ALA A 290 -9.85 13.87 30.97
CA ALA A 290 -11.22 14.23 31.31
C ALA A 290 -12.25 13.63 30.33
N SER A 291 -11.79 13.01 29.23
CA SER A 291 -12.66 12.47 28.18
C SER A 291 -13.40 11.19 28.58
N LEU A 292 -12.97 10.53 29.66
CA LEU A 292 -13.64 9.39 30.26
C LEU A 292 -13.68 9.55 31.78
N THR A 293 -14.83 9.23 32.38
CA THR A 293 -14.97 9.06 33.82
C THR A 293 -14.86 7.58 34.15
N VAL A 294 -13.69 7.14 34.58
CA VAL A 294 -13.47 5.74 34.96
C VAL A 294 -13.99 5.54 36.38
N VAL A 295 -14.96 4.63 36.56
CA VAL A 295 -15.40 4.20 37.89
C VAL A 295 -14.34 3.24 38.43
N ASP A 296 -13.85 3.50 39.63
CA ASP A 296 -12.66 2.94 40.29
C ASP A 296 -12.77 1.43 40.63
N THR A 297 -13.05 0.61 39.63
CA THR A 297 -13.08 -0.84 39.74
C THR A 297 -12.32 -1.44 38.56
N LEU A 298 -11.01 -1.63 38.75
CA LEU A 298 -10.12 -2.49 37.93
C LEU A 298 -9.72 -1.99 36.52
N SER A 299 -9.52 -0.69 36.29
CA SER A 299 -9.09 -0.18 34.97
C SER A 299 -7.57 -0.30 34.74
N ALA A 300 -7.16 -1.17 33.82
CA ALA A 300 -5.81 -1.21 33.25
C ALA A 300 -5.53 -0.08 32.24
N LEU A 301 -6.50 0.82 32.03
CA LEU A 301 -6.43 1.92 31.07
C LEU A 301 -6.00 3.21 31.78
N THR A 302 -4.85 3.75 31.39
CA THR A 302 -4.31 5.01 31.90
C THR A 302 -4.12 6.02 30.76
N PRO A 303 -4.41 7.32 30.97
CA PRO A 303 -4.19 8.34 29.94
C PRO A 303 -2.68 8.53 29.69
N GLN A 304 -2.27 8.55 28.43
CA GLN A 304 -0.85 8.54 28.04
C GLN A 304 -0.41 9.85 27.37
N LYS A 305 0.92 10.08 27.38
CA LYS A 305 1.56 11.11 26.57
C LYS A 305 2.81 10.53 25.90
N ASN A 306 3.06 10.91 24.66
CA ASN A 306 4.22 10.43 23.89
C ASN A 306 4.82 11.58 23.09
N ILE A 307 6.14 11.75 23.22
CA ILE A 307 6.94 12.73 22.51
C ILE A 307 8.01 11.97 21.74
N LEU A 308 8.03 12.17 20.43
CA LEU A 308 8.95 11.53 19.50
C LEU A 308 9.78 12.58 18.80
N SER A 309 11.05 12.28 18.60
CA SER A 309 11.93 13.06 17.74
C SER A 309 12.81 12.12 16.93
N THR A 310 12.85 12.29 15.62
CA THR A 310 13.68 11.49 14.72
C THR A 310 14.42 12.36 13.73
N ILE A 311 15.57 11.86 13.28
CA ILE A 311 16.34 12.41 12.17
C ILE A 311 16.40 11.33 11.12
N ASP A 312 15.94 11.64 9.92
CA ASP A 312 16.02 10.77 8.75
C ASP A 312 16.84 11.43 7.65
N PHE A 313 17.47 10.59 6.84
CA PHE A 313 18.22 11.03 5.69
C PHE A 313 18.23 9.97 4.60
N ARG A 314 18.40 10.42 3.37
CA ARG A 314 18.68 9.60 2.20
C ARG A 314 19.76 10.28 1.37
N VAL A 315 20.68 9.48 0.83
CA VAL A 315 21.74 9.92 -0.06
C VAL A 315 22.00 8.89 -1.15
N GLU A 316 22.10 9.34 -2.39
CA GLU A 316 22.60 8.56 -3.50
C GLU A 316 24.12 8.77 -3.65
N LEU A 317 24.90 7.89 -3.02
CA LEU A 317 26.36 7.91 -3.07
C LEU A 317 26.89 7.79 -4.50
N ILE A 318 26.17 7.03 -5.35
CA ILE A 318 26.38 6.99 -6.80
C ILE A 318 25.00 7.10 -7.46
N PRO A 319 24.69 8.19 -8.18
CA PRO A 319 23.36 8.43 -8.75
C PRO A 319 22.82 7.24 -9.52
N GLY A 320 21.61 6.79 -9.18
CA GLY A 320 20.93 5.65 -9.81
C GLY A 320 21.56 4.25 -9.61
N ILE A 321 22.71 4.16 -8.93
CA ILE A 321 23.41 2.89 -8.65
C ILE A 321 23.38 2.58 -7.16
N TRP A 322 23.86 3.48 -6.30
CA TRP A 322 24.02 3.21 -4.87
C TRP A 322 23.29 4.26 -4.05
N SER A 323 22.24 3.83 -3.35
CA SER A 323 21.51 4.64 -2.39
C SER A 323 21.70 4.12 -0.97
N PHE A 324 21.79 5.03 -0.01
CA PHE A 324 21.83 4.78 1.42
C PHE A 324 20.79 5.65 2.13
N GLU A 325 20.03 5.06 3.04
CA GLU A 325 19.03 5.75 3.83
C GLU A 325 19.12 5.33 5.30
N GLY A 326 18.79 6.25 6.20
CA GLY A 326 18.81 6.00 7.63
C GLY A 326 17.80 6.87 8.38
N GLU A 327 17.31 6.34 9.50
CA GLU A 327 16.50 7.08 10.45
C GLU A 327 16.93 6.68 11.86
N VAL A 328 17.11 7.64 12.74
CA VAL A 328 17.38 7.42 14.17
C VAL A 328 16.47 8.32 14.99
N GLY A 329 15.95 7.80 16.09
CA GLY A 329 14.94 8.51 16.84
C GLY A 329 14.81 8.09 18.28
N GLY A 330 14.34 9.03 19.10
CA GLY A 330 14.01 8.85 20.51
C GLY A 330 12.52 8.99 20.75
N SER A 331 12.02 8.25 21.74
CA SER A 331 10.67 8.35 22.28
C SER A 331 10.77 8.62 23.77
N LEU A 332 10.07 9.63 24.25
CA LEU A 332 9.73 9.84 25.66
C LEU A 332 8.24 9.53 25.82
N THR A 333 7.91 8.64 26.73
CA THR A 333 6.52 8.23 26.98
C THR A 333 6.19 8.34 28.45
N ILE A 334 5.02 8.87 28.74
CA ILE A 334 4.38 8.85 30.05
C ILE A 334 3.24 7.84 29.96
N GLY A 335 3.41 6.72 30.67
CA GLY A 335 2.46 5.62 30.65
C GLY A 335 1.16 5.94 31.39
N ASP A 336 1.20 6.87 32.36
CA ASP A 336 0.07 7.31 33.15
C ASP A 336 0.20 8.79 33.56
N LEU A 337 -0.60 9.65 32.93
CA LEU A 337 -0.69 11.07 33.27
C LEU A 337 -1.26 11.34 34.66
N ASN A 338 -1.85 10.34 35.33
CA ASN A 338 -2.31 10.46 36.71
C ASN A 338 -1.22 10.11 37.74
N ALA A 339 -0.06 9.60 37.31
CA ALA A 339 1.01 9.23 38.23
C ALA A 339 1.66 10.47 38.89
N PRO A 340 2.28 10.31 40.09
CA PRO A 340 2.91 11.42 40.81
C PRO A 340 4.00 12.11 39.99
N GLN A 341 4.10 13.43 40.12
CA GLN A 341 5.19 14.22 39.55
C GLN A 341 6.22 14.56 40.62
N PHE A 342 7.51 14.47 40.27
CA PHE A 342 8.60 14.83 41.17
C PHE A 342 9.03 16.29 40.95
N GLY A 343 9.12 17.07 42.03
CA GLY A 343 9.73 18.40 41.99
C GLY A 343 11.16 18.33 42.51
N THR A 344 12.11 18.96 41.83
CA THR A 344 13.45 19.20 42.37
C THR A 344 13.88 20.63 42.07
N THR A 345 14.44 21.31 43.06
CA THR A 345 15.03 22.67 42.88
C THR A 345 16.41 22.63 42.23
N SER A 346 16.97 21.43 42.01
CA SER A 346 18.32 21.23 41.47
C SER A 346 18.38 21.22 39.94
N VAL A 347 17.23 21.17 39.25
CA VAL A 347 17.15 21.17 37.79
C VAL A 347 16.32 22.38 37.36
N PRO A 348 16.82 23.22 36.43
CA PRO A 348 16.05 24.33 35.88
C PRO A 348 14.68 23.89 35.37
N ASP A 349 13.63 24.66 35.69
CA ASP A 349 12.24 24.33 35.34
C ASP A 349 12.02 24.07 33.85
N PHE A 350 12.78 24.74 32.97
CA PHE A 350 12.68 24.51 31.52
C PHE A 350 13.12 23.09 31.13
N LEU A 351 14.10 22.49 31.81
CA LEU A 351 14.54 21.12 31.58
C LEU A 351 13.56 20.11 32.19
N LEU A 352 12.98 20.42 33.36
CA LEU A 352 11.95 19.60 33.99
C LEU A 352 10.65 19.55 33.18
N ASN A 353 10.27 20.66 32.56
CA ASN A 353 9.09 20.75 31.70
C ASN A 353 9.24 19.97 30.38
N VAL A 354 10.47 19.85 29.86
CA VAL A 354 10.77 19.07 28.65
C VAL A 354 10.89 17.57 28.97
N ALA A 355 11.48 17.21 30.10
CA ALA A 355 11.65 15.81 30.52
C ALA A 355 10.39 15.19 31.16
N ASP A 356 9.43 16.01 31.58
CA ASP A 356 8.23 15.67 32.37
C ASP A 356 8.53 14.74 33.56
N SER A 357 8.52 15.32 34.76
CA SER A 357 8.89 14.65 36.00
C SER A 357 7.87 13.63 36.53
N ASN A 358 6.89 13.23 35.71
CA ASN A 358 5.97 12.15 36.02
C ASN A 358 6.71 10.82 36.28
N ALA A 359 6.30 10.11 37.33
CA ALA A 359 6.92 8.85 37.76
C ALA A 359 6.79 7.70 36.75
N SER A 360 5.85 7.80 35.81
CA SER A 360 5.66 6.83 34.72
C SER A 360 6.38 7.21 33.42
N SER A 361 7.23 8.25 33.45
CA SER A 361 8.05 8.67 32.30
C SER A 361 9.17 7.67 32.03
N TYR A 362 9.31 7.24 30.77
CA TYR A 362 10.44 6.43 30.29
C TYR A 362 10.87 6.84 28.88
N VAL A 363 12.14 6.56 28.57
CA VAL A 363 12.75 6.87 27.27
C VAL A 363 13.32 5.64 26.61
N ASP A 364 13.22 5.55 25.30
CA ASP A 364 13.93 4.55 24.49
C ASP A 364 14.12 5.09 23.07
N TRP A 365 14.81 4.34 22.22
CA TRP A 365 15.20 4.76 20.88
C TRP A 365 14.99 3.67 19.83
N SER A 366 14.96 4.11 18.58
CA SER A 366 14.88 3.27 17.39
C SER A 366 15.88 3.74 16.35
N ALA A 367 16.33 2.83 15.50
CA ALA A 367 17.12 3.16 14.33
C ALA A 367 16.83 2.20 13.18
N THR A 368 16.81 2.73 11.96
CA THR A 368 16.80 1.96 10.72
C THR A 368 17.92 2.45 9.83
N ALA A 369 18.59 1.56 9.13
CA ALA A 369 19.47 1.91 8.03
C ALA A 369 19.31 0.90 6.90
N SER A 370 19.37 1.38 5.66
CA SER A 370 19.08 0.60 4.47
C SER A 370 20.01 1.06 3.34
N THR A 371 20.44 0.12 2.52
CA THR A 371 21.33 0.36 1.38
C THR A 371 20.84 -0.46 0.20
N ALA A 372 20.91 0.11 -1.00
CA ALA A 372 20.62 -0.58 -2.23
C ALA A 372 21.69 -0.26 -3.28
N VAL A 373 22.19 -1.30 -3.94
CA VAL A 373 23.15 -1.20 -5.05
C VAL A 373 22.55 -1.89 -6.26
N ASN A 374 22.25 -1.11 -7.31
CA ASN A 374 21.62 -1.54 -8.54
C ASN A 374 22.61 -1.43 -9.71
N ILE A 375 23.21 -2.54 -10.12
CA ILE A 375 24.16 -2.58 -11.24
C ILE A 375 23.40 -3.04 -12.50
N ARG A 376 22.93 -2.08 -13.30
CA ARG A 376 22.10 -2.35 -14.49
C ARG A 376 22.81 -3.19 -15.55
N SER A 377 24.13 -3.01 -15.72
CA SER A 377 24.94 -3.69 -16.75
C SER A 377 25.04 -5.20 -16.52
N SER A 378 25.23 -5.63 -15.28
CA SER A 378 25.21 -7.05 -14.90
C SER A 378 23.82 -7.57 -14.58
N GLY A 379 22.83 -6.69 -14.36
CA GLY A 379 21.50 -7.08 -13.88
C GLY A 379 21.50 -7.53 -12.41
N THR A 380 22.49 -7.09 -11.62
CA THR A 380 22.63 -7.41 -10.21
C THR A 380 21.99 -6.32 -9.35
N ARG A 381 21.22 -6.73 -8.34
CA ARG A 381 20.69 -5.86 -7.30
C ARG A 381 21.04 -6.43 -5.93
N PHE A 382 21.73 -5.63 -5.13
CA PHE A 382 21.99 -5.91 -3.73
C PHE A 382 21.15 -4.96 -2.87
N SER A 383 20.56 -5.47 -1.79
CA SER A 383 19.93 -4.64 -0.77
C SER A 383 20.23 -5.19 0.61
N GLY A 384 20.54 -4.29 1.56
CA GLY A 384 20.75 -4.64 2.96
C GLY A 384 20.01 -3.67 3.85
N SER A 385 19.46 -4.14 4.97
CA SER A 385 18.84 -3.29 5.97
C SER A 385 19.07 -3.80 7.39
N ILE A 386 19.14 -2.86 8.32
CA ILE A 386 19.14 -3.08 9.76
C ILE A 386 18.01 -2.27 10.38
N ARG A 387 17.28 -2.87 11.31
CA ARG A 387 16.21 -2.18 12.05
C ARG A 387 16.29 -2.56 13.51
N ARG A 388 16.47 -1.57 14.38
CA ARG A 388 16.38 -1.69 15.83
C ARG A 388 15.21 -0.87 16.34
N ILE A 389 14.33 -1.48 17.11
CA ILE A 389 13.31 -0.76 17.89
C ILE A 389 13.45 -1.24 19.33
N GLY A 390 13.76 -0.32 20.24
CA GLY A 390 13.89 -0.61 21.65
C GLY A 390 12.60 -1.15 22.28
N ALA A 391 12.72 -1.82 23.42
CA ALA A 391 11.58 -2.45 24.10
C ALA A 391 10.59 -1.43 24.68
N GLY A 392 11.09 -0.27 25.11
CA GLY A 392 10.31 0.86 25.60
C GLY A 392 10.00 1.91 24.54
N TYR A 393 10.39 1.71 23.27
CA TYR A 393 10.07 2.69 22.23
C TYR A 393 8.56 2.68 21.96
N ARG A 394 7.90 3.83 21.98
CA ARG A 394 6.46 3.93 21.69
C ARG A 394 6.20 5.02 20.68
N ALA A 395 5.33 4.74 19.72
CA ALA A 395 4.81 5.74 18.82
C ALA A 395 3.29 5.63 18.75
N LEU A 396 2.59 6.51 19.47
CA LEU A 396 1.12 6.50 19.53
C LEU A 396 0.47 6.85 18.18
N GLY A 397 1.24 7.43 17.24
CA GLY A 397 0.85 7.66 15.85
C GLY A 397 1.12 6.49 14.90
N VAL A 398 1.65 5.36 15.38
CA VAL A 398 1.91 4.16 14.57
C VAL A 398 1.15 2.97 15.17
N PRO A 399 -0.09 2.71 14.74
CA PRO A 399 -0.86 1.59 15.26
C PRO A 399 -0.12 0.28 14.96
N ASN A 400 0.16 -0.51 16.01
CA ASN A 400 0.84 -1.82 15.94
C ASN A 400 2.36 -1.79 15.64
N ILE A 401 3.08 -0.74 16.05
CA ILE A 401 4.55 -0.79 15.99
C ILE A 401 5.09 -1.97 16.83
N ARG A 402 5.83 -2.88 16.17
CA ARG A 402 6.52 -3.98 16.86
C ARG A 402 7.77 -3.44 17.55
N VAL A 403 7.77 -3.52 18.88
CA VAL A 403 8.88 -3.11 19.75
C VAL A 403 9.76 -4.29 20.11
N ASP A 404 10.91 -4.00 20.72
CA ASP A 404 11.91 -4.99 21.15
C ASP A 404 12.34 -5.90 20.00
N VAL A 405 12.83 -5.31 18.92
CA VAL A 405 13.27 -6.06 17.73
C VAL A 405 14.55 -5.49 17.17
N LEU A 406 15.53 -6.35 16.95
CA LEU A 406 16.66 -6.09 16.05
C LEU A 406 16.56 -7.03 14.86
N ARG A 407 16.47 -6.46 13.66
CA ARG A 407 16.40 -7.15 12.39
C ARG A 407 17.61 -6.82 11.53
N PHE A 408 18.16 -7.85 10.91
CA PHE A 408 19.07 -7.76 9.78
C PHE A 408 18.41 -8.44 8.58
N ASP A 409 18.46 -7.81 7.42
CA ASP A 409 17.90 -8.34 6.17
C ASP A 409 18.87 -8.05 5.04
N VAL A 410 19.28 -9.07 4.29
CA VAL A 410 20.17 -8.95 3.13
C VAL A 410 19.57 -9.74 1.98
N LYS A 411 19.56 -9.14 0.80
CA LYS A 411 19.05 -9.75 -0.43
C LYS A 411 19.96 -9.45 -1.61
N VAL A 412 20.15 -10.46 -2.46
CA VAL A 412 20.87 -10.36 -3.73
C VAL A 412 20.00 -10.95 -4.84
N ASP A 413 19.66 -10.14 -5.83
CA ASP A 413 18.95 -10.57 -7.03
C ASP A 413 19.89 -10.45 -8.25
N GLN A 414 19.90 -11.47 -9.10
CA GLN A 414 20.73 -11.54 -10.30
C GLN A 414 19.87 -11.93 -11.49
N ALA A 415 19.75 -11.05 -12.48
CA ALA A 415 19.17 -11.36 -13.77
C ALA A 415 20.24 -11.96 -14.70
N LEU A 416 19.91 -13.05 -15.38
CA LEU A 416 20.78 -13.82 -16.27
C LEU A 416 20.07 -14.03 -17.62
N LEU A 417 20.83 -14.43 -18.65
CA LEU A 417 20.28 -14.78 -19.97
C LEU A 417 19.35 -13.71 -20.56
N LYS A 418 19.82 -12.45 -20.63
CA LYS A 418 19.01 -11.29 -21.08
C LYS A 418 17.69 -11.17 -20.31
N ARG A 419 17.73 -11.41 -18.99
CA ARG A 419 16.60 -11.35 -18.04
C ARG A 419 15.55 -12.46 -18.21
N GLN A 420 15.86 -13.52 -18.95
CA GLN A 420 14.99 -14.71 -19.03
C GLN A 420 15.12 -15.60 -17.78
N MET A 421 16.23 -15.49 -17.04
CA MET A 421 16.42 -16.17 -15.76
C MET A 421 16.70 -15.15 -14.66
N SER A 422 16.11 -15.34 -13.49
CA SER A 422 16.38 -14.53 -12.29
C SER A 422 16.65 -15.43 -11.10
N ILE A 423 17.75 -15.20 -10.39
CA ILE A 423 18.09 -15.89 -9.15
C ILE A 423 18.10 -14.85 -8.03
N GLY A 424 17.35 -15.09 -6.96
CA GLY A 424 17.35 -14.25 -5.77
C GLY A 424 17.75 -15.06 -4.55
N LEU A 425 18.69 -14.54 -3.75
CA LEU A 425 19.08 -15.10 -2.46
C LEU A 425 18.75 -14.08 -1.36
N PHE A 426 18.26 -14.54 -0.22
CA PHE A 426 18.00 -13.66 0.91
C PHE A 426 18.37 -14.32 2.24
N ALA A 427 18.76 -13.50 3.20
CA ALA A 427 19.02 -13.89 4.58
C ALA A 427 18.43 -12.83 5.51
N ARG A 428 17.59 -13.25 6.46
CA ARG A 428 16.95 -12.39 7.44
C ARG A 428 17.06 -12.98 8.83
N GLN A 429 17.41 -12.15 9.80
CA GLN A 429 17.45 -12.52 11.21
C GLN A 429 16.71 -11.46 12.02
N ASP A 430 15.70 -11.87 12.79
CA ASP A 430 15.07 -11.04 13.82
C ASP A 430 15.46 -11.60 15.20
N ARG A 431 15.78 -10.73 16.15
CA ARG A 431 15.89 -11.08 17.58
C ARG A 431 15.16 -10.08 18.45
N ASP A 432 14.67 -10.51 19.60
CA ASP A 432 14.12 -9.63 20.63
C ASP A 432 15.03 -9.54 21.87
N ASN A 433 14.49 -9.11 23.01
CA ASN A 433 15.19 -8.99 24.29
C ASN A 433 16.41 -8.08 24.23
N LEU A 434 16.27 -6.92 23.56
CA LEU A 434 17.34 -5.93 23.41
C LEU A 434 17.77 -5.32 24.74
N ILE A 435 16.89 -5.37 25.73
CA ILE A 435 17.18 -5.14 27.14
C ILE A 435 16.85 -6.47 27.83
N PRO A 436 17.79 -7.11 28.55
CA PRO A 436 17.65 -8.47 29.07
C PRO A 436 16.71 -8.55 30.29
N ILE A 437 15.47 -8.11 30.11
CA ILE A 437 14.39 -8.14 31.11
C ILE A 437 13.52 -9.38 30.89
N LYS A 438 13.41 -9.86 29.64
CA LYS A 438 12.72 -11.11 29.35
C LYS A 438 13.59 -12.28 29.82
N ARG A 439 12.92 -13.34 30.26
CA ARG A 439 13.56 -14.60 30.71
C ARG A 439 14.32 -15.32 29.60
N SER A 440 14.05 -14.97 28.34
CA SER A 440 14.68 -15.57 27.17
C SER A 440 14.60 -14.64 25.96
N THR A 441 15.55 -14.80 25.05
CA THR A 441 15.67 -14.18 23.74
C THR A 441 15.13 -15.13 22.67
N SER A 442 14.16 -14.66 21.90
CA SER A 442 13.69 -15.29 20.67
C SER A 442 14.53 -14.84 19.49
N THR A 443 14.98 -15.79 18.67
CA THR A 443 15.61 -15.52 17.36
C THR A 443 14.81 -16.18 16.25
N LEU A 444 14.50 -15.45 15.19
CA LEU A 444 13.93 -15.95 13.95
C LEU A 444 14.95 -15.76 12.82
N LEU A 445 15.43 -16.85 12.24
CA LEU A 445 16.36 -16.86 11.11
C LEU A 445 15.68 -17.42 9.87
N SER A 446 15.90 -16.78 8.72
CA SER A 446 15.47 -17.29 7.42
C SER A 446 16.55 -17.08 6.38
N ILE A 447 16.90 -18.13 5.64
CA ILE A 447 17.87 -18.08 4.54
C ILE A 447 17.26 -18.84 3.38
N GLY A 448 16.87 -18.12 2.33
CA GLY A 448 16.08 -18.68 1.24
C GLY A 448 16.55 -18.26 -0.13
N ALA A 449 15.93 -18.86 -1.14
CA ALA A 449 16.25 -18.65 -2.54
C ALA A 449 14.98 -18.59 -3.39
N THR A 450 15.07 -17.85 -4.48
CA THR A 450 14.04 -17.74 -5.51
C THR A 450 14.66 -17.92 -6.89
N LEU A 451 13.96 -18.62 -7.77
CA LEU A 451 14.32 -18.84 -9.15
C LEU A 451 13.13 -18.45 -10.03
N GLY A 452 13.35 -17.64 -11.04
CA GLY A 452 12.38 -17.29 -12.06
C GLY A 452 12.91 -17.62 -13.44
N LEU A 453 12.11 -18.35 -14.22
CA LEU A 453 12.38 -18.73 -15.61
C LEU A 453 11.26 -18.18 -16.47
N ASN A 454 11.59 -17.30 -17.42
CA ASN A 454 10.67 -16.61 -18.32
C ASN A 454 11.22 -16.69 -19.75
N PHE A 455 11.43 -17.91 -20.27
CA PHE A 455 11.90 -18.10 -21.64
C PHE A 455 10.78 -17.77 -22.63
N ARG A 456 11.13 -17.04 -23.70
CA ARG A 456 10.15 -16.67 -24.74
C ARG A 456 9.56 -17.92 -25.39
N GLY A 457 8.24 -18.00 -25.50
CA GLY A 457 7.53 -19.11 -26.14
C GLY A 457 7.33 -20.35 -25.27
N LEU A 458 7.90 -20.39 -24.06
CA LEU A 458 7.70 -21.47 -23.09
C LEU A 458 6.84 -20.99 -21.90
N PRO A 459 6.22 -21.91 -21.15
CA PRO A 459 5.63 -21.59 -19.85
C PRO A 459 6.65 -20.92 -18.94
N TYR A 460 6.21 -19.91 -18.20
CA TYR A 460 7.05 -19.38 -17.12
C TYR A 460 7.05 -20.37 -15.96
N LEU A 461 8.12 -20.36 -15.17
CA LEU A 461 8.23 -21.11 -13.93
C LEU A 461 8.88 -20.23 -12.86
N ARG A 462 8.26 -20.12 -11.70
CA ARG A 462 8.80 -19.44 -10.53
C ARG A 462 8.83 -20.41 -9.38
N VAL A 463 9.99 -20.56 -8.75
CA VAL A 463 10.19 -21.44 -7.60
C VAL A 463 10.77 -20.61 -6.47
N SER A 464 10.25 -20.77 -5.26
CA SER A 464 10.81 -20.18 -4.04
C SER A 464 10.93 -21.21 -2.94
N TYR A 465 12.05 -21.16 -2.24
CA TYR A 465 12.34 -21.96 -1.05
C TYR A 465 12.66 -21.01 0.09
N SER A 466 11.94 -21.11 1.20
CA SER A 466 12.04 -20.16 2.32
C SER A 466 11.88 -20.90 3.65
N PRO A 467 12.99 -21.38 4.25
CA PRO A 467 12.99 -21.92 5.60
C PRO A 467 13.04 -20.82 6.65
N TYR A 468 12.36 -21.04 7.76
CA TYR A 468 12.29 -20.18 8.94
C TYR A 468 12.59 -21.04 10.16
N VAL A 469 13.53 -20.60 10.99
CA VAL A 469 13.86 -21.22 12.26
C VAL A 469 13.63 -20.20 13.35
N GLN A 470 12.60 -20.44 14.16
CA GLN A 470 12.30 -19.66 15.36
C GLN A 470 12.76 -20.44 16.59
N GLN A 471 13.58 -19.85 17.44
CA GLN A 471 14.11 -20.53 18.62
C GLN A 471 14.25 -19.58 19.81
N SER A 472 14.17 -20.12 21.02
CA SER A 472 14.41 -19.39 22.27
C SER A 472 15.67 -19.92 22.98
N ASP A 473 16.46 -19.01 23.57
CA ASP A 473 17.65 -19.32 24.36
C ASP A 473 17.38 -19.57 25.87
N ALA A 474 16.10 -19.76 26.26
CA ALA A 474 15.71 -19.96 27.65
C ALA A 474 16.53 -21.05 28.34
N THR A 475 16.92 -20.84 29.61
CA THR A 475 17.56 -21.88 30.43
C THR A 475 16.57 -22.92 30.95
N ASP A 476 15.34 -22.50 31.24
CA ASP A 476 14.24 -23.39 31.61
C ASP A 476 13.76 -24.18 30.38
N THR A 477 13.82 -25.51 30.49
CA THR A 477 13.44 -26.43 29.42
C THR A 477 11.98 -26.31 29.01
N LEU A 478 11.11 -25.83 29.91
CA LEU A 478 9.69 -25.58 29.64
C LEU A 478 9.44 -24.32 28.79
N LEU A 479 10.36 -23.35 28.82
CA LEU A 479 10.28 -22.10 28.06
C LEU A 479 11.04 -22.15 26.73
N GLN A 480 11.87 -23.18 26.55
CA GLN A 480 12.59 -23.42 25.31
C GLN A 480 11.65 -23.95 24.23
N TYR A 481 11.63 -23.27 23.09
CA TYR A 481 10.99 -23.73 21.87
C TYR A 481 11.95 -23.64 20.69
N VAL A 482 11.73 -24.51 19.71
CA VAL A 482 12.39 -24.52 18.40
C VAL A 482 11.32 -24.89 17.40
N ASN A 483 10.94 -23.95 16.55
CA ASN A 483 9.94 -24.13 15.51
C ASN A 483 10.64 -23.92 14.17
N ARG A 484 10.60 -24.94 13.31
CA ARG A 484 11.15 -24.90 11.96
C ARG A 484 9.98 -24.90 10.99
N THR A 485 9.84 -23.87 10.19
CA THR A 485 8.80 -23.79 9.15
C THR A 485 9.48 -23.66 7.81
N THR A 486 9.21 -24.57 6.88
CA THR A 486 9.77 -24.54 5.54
C THR A 486 8.66 -24.31 4.54
N MET A 487 8.80 -23.27 3.73
CA MET A 487 7.86 -22.98 2.65
C MET A 487 8.49 -23.27 1.29
N TRP A 488 7.80 -24.09 0.50
CA TRP A 488 8.03 -24.30 -0.92
C TRP A 488 6.89 -23.69 -1.69
N ASN A 489 7.19 -22.93 -2.73
CA ASN A 489 6.19 -22.46 -3.68
C ASN A 489 6.76 -22.63 -5.09
N ALA A 490 5.97 -23.23 -5.98
CA ALA A 490 6.26 -23.33 -7.39
C ALA A 490 5.02 -22.92 -8.18
N SER A 491 5.14 -21.92 -9.04
CA SER A 491 4.06 -21.49 -9.92
C SER A 491 4.53 -21.48 -11.36
N GLY A 492 3.71 -22.00 -12.25
CA GLY A 492 3.95 -21.98 -13.67
C GLY A 492 2.68 -21.68 -14.45
N GLY A 493 2.84 -21.09 -15.62
CA GLY A 493 1.71 -20.74 -16.45
C GLY A 493 2.08 -20.45 -17.89
N TYR A 494 1.10 -20.61 -18.77
CA TYR A 494 1.26 -20.35 -20.20
C TYR A 494 -0.04 -19.83 -20.79
N ALA A 495 0.06 -18.73 -21.53
CA ALA A 495 -1.02 -18.19 -22.35
C ALA A 495 -0.79 -18.62 -23.80
N TYR A 496 -1.83 -19.15 -24.43
CA TYR A 496 -1.79 -19.72 -25.78
C TYR A 496 -3.10 -19.49 -26.52
N ARG A 497 -3.12 -19.80 -27.82
CA ARG A 497 -4.32 -19.71 -28.64
C ARG A 497 -4.70 -21.10 -29.17
N ILE A 498 -6.00 -21.41 -29.17
CA ILE A 498 -6.56 -22.61 -29.80
C ILE A 498 -7.47 -22.14 -30.93
N GLY A 499 -6.93 -22.07 -32.16
CA GLY A 499 -7.59 -21.35 -33.24
C GLY A 499 -7.77 -19.88 -32.87
N ASP A 500 -9.01 -19.39 -32.90
CA ASP A 500 -9.35 -18.01 -32.54
C ASP A 500 -9.60 -17.82 -31.03
N LEU A 501 -9.53 -18.88 -30.23
CA LEU A 501 -9.78 -18.85 -28.81
C LEU A 501 -8.50 -18.46 -28.06
N SER A 502 -8.60 -17.55 -27.09
CA SER A 502 -7.48 -17.24 -26.19
C SER A 502 -7.61 -18.07 -24.92
N ALA A 503 -6.57 -18.80 -24.55
CA ALA A 503 -6.55 -19.69 -23.41
C ALA A 503 -5.35 -19.40 -22.51
N SER A 504 -5.50 -19.61 -21.20
CA SER A 504 -4.36 -19.62 -20.29
C SER A 504 -4.51 -20.70 -19.23
N THR A 505 -3.40 -21.37 -18.94
CA THR A 505 -3.32 -22.39 -17.90
C THR A 505 -2.33 -21.92 -16.85
N ASN A 506 -2.71 -22.00 -15.58
CA ASN A 506 -1.83 -21.69 -14.45
C ASN A 506 -1.88 -22.82 -13.43
N ILE A 507 -0.72 -23.23 -12.94
CA ILE A 507 -0.57 -24.25 -11.91
C ILE A 507 0.29 -23.68 -10.79
N THR A 508 -0.18 -23.80 -9.56
CA THR A 508 0.54 -23.39 -8.35
C THR A 508 0.62 -24.56 -7.39
N PHE A 509 1.81 -24.87 -6.93
CA PHE A 509 2.12 -25.79 -5.85
C PHE A 509 2.63 -24.99 -4.67
N ALA A 510 2.09 -25.20 -3.49
CA ALA A 510 2.66 -24.67 -2.26
C ALA A 510 2.68 -25.75 -1.18
N ARG A 511 3.82 -25.93 -0.51
CA ARG A 511 3.98 -26.83 0.62
C ARG A 511 4.59 -26.09 1.80
N GLN A 512 3.98 -26.26 2.97
CA GLN A 512 4.45 -25.75 4.24
C GLN A 512 4.67 -26.91 5.19
N ASP A 513 5.91 -27.14 5.58
CA ASP A 513 6.27 -28.13 6.61
C ASP A 513 6.64 -27.40 7.90
N ALA A 514 5.98 -27.72 9.01
CA ALA A 514 6.23 -27.14 10.32
C ALA A 514 6.61 -28.23 11.33
N ALA A 515 7.80 -28.10 11.92
CA ALA A 515 8.32 -29.00 12.95
C ALA A 515 8.63 -28.24 14.25
N THR A 516 8.26 -28.80 15.37
CA THR A 516 8.38 -28.24 16.73
C THR A 516 9.42 -29.03 17.54
N LYS A 517 9.94 -28.44 18.63
CA LYS A 517 11.06 -28.99 19.41
C LYS A 517 10.89 -30.46 19.85
N ASN A 518 9.66 -30.90 20.10
CA ASN A 518 9.32 -32.25 20.55
C ASN A 518 8.40 -33.00 19.56
N ASN A 519 8.22 -32.47 18.36
CA ASN A 519 7.35 -33.01 17.32
C ASN A 519 5.87 -33.19 17.74
N LEU A 520 5.39 -32.45 18.74
CA LEU A 520 4.03 -32.61 19.30
C LEU A 520 2.96 -31.90 18.47
N TYR A 521 3.32 -30.80 17.81
CA TYR A 521 2.41 -29.96 17.03
C TYR A 521 2.88 -29.80 15.59
N ASP A 522 3.55 -30.84 15.08
CA ASP A 522 4.07 -30.83 13.73
C ASP A 522 2.93 -30.98 12.75
N TYR A 523 3.03 -30.26 11.64
CA TYR A 523 2.06 -30.34 10.56
C TYR A 523 2.72 -30.07 9.22
N ALA A 524 2.12 -30.63 8.18
CA ALA A 524 2.44 -30.33 6.79
C ALA A 524 1.15 -29.97 6.06
N VAL A 525 1.18 -28.90 5.28
CA VAL A 525 0.10 -28.54 4.37
C VAL A 525 0.66 -28.51 2.96
N THR A 526 0.12 -29.33 2.07
CA THR A 526 0.44 -29.30 0.65
C THR A 526 -0.80 -28.84 -0.11
N SER A 527 -0.61 -27.94 -1.06
CA SER A 527 -1.66 -27.45 -1.93
C SER A 527 -1.21 -27.46 -3.39
N VAL A 528 -2.08 -27.92 -4.27
CA VAL A 528 -1.91 -27.86 -5.73
C VAL A 528 -3.17 -27.26 -6.30
N ILE A 529 -3.04 -26.14 -7.00
CA ILE A 529 -4.15 -25.46 -7.64
C ILE A 529 -3.83 -25.33 -9.12
N ALA A 530 -4.72 -25.85 -9.96
CA ALA A 530 -4.68 -25.69 -11.40
C ALA A 530 -5.90 -24.90 -11.84
N SER A 531 -5.69 -23.91 -12.70
CA SER A 531 -6.77 -23.09 -13.27
C SER A 531 -6.60 -22.97 -14.78
N GLN A 532 -7.71 -22.99 -15.48
CA GLN A 532 -7.83 -22.82 -16.91
C GLN A 532 -8.81 -21.68 -17.17
N SER A 533 -8.39 -20.70 -17.96
CA SER A 533 -9.29 -19.69 -18.52
C SER A 533 -9.34 -19.81 -20.04
N VAL A 534 -10.52 -19.62 -20.61
CA VAL A 534 -10.76 -19.60 -22.05
C VAL A 534 -11.69 -18.44 -22.37
N THR A 535 -11.24 -17.55 -23.26
CA THR A 535 -12.06 -16.49 -23.84
C THR A 535 -12.41 -16.88 -25.26
N LEU A 536 -13.72 -16.96 -25.52
CA LEU A 536 -14.28 -17.36 -26.80
C LEU A 536 -14.40 -16.16 -27.75
N LEU A 537 -14.67 -16.44 -29.03
CA LEU A 537 -14.98 -15.40 -30.03
C LEU A 537 -16.34 -14.73 -29.76
N ILE A 538 -17.33 -15.53 -29.35
CA ILE A 538 -18.52 -14.98 -28.69
C ILE A 538 -18.05 -14.35 -27.37
N PRO A 539 -18.68 -13.27 -26.87
CA PRO A 539 -18.20 -12.53 -25.72
C PRO A 539 -18.48 -13.26 -24.40
N LEU A 540 -18.00 -14.50 -24.32
CA LEU A 540 -18.11 -15.46 -23.25
C LEU A 540 -16.69 -15.81 -22.79
N SER A 541 -16.41 -15.56 -21.51
CA SER A 541 -15.21 -16.03 -20.83
C SER A 541 -15.58 -17.11 -19.84
N LEU A 542 -14.85 -18.22 -19.88
CA LEU A 542 -15.02 -19.37 -19.00
C LEU A 542 -13.74 -19.54 -18.18
N THR A 543 -13.90 -19.78 -16.88
CA THR A 543 -12.80 -20.12 -15.98
C THR A 543 -13.18 -21.37 -15.20
N ALA A 544 -12.27 -22.32 -15.12
CA ALA A 544 -12.40 -23.51 -14.30
C ALA A 544 -11.13 -23.72 -13.48
N GLY A 545 -11.30 -24.13 -12.23
CA GLY A 545 -10.22 -24.40 -11.31
C GLY A 545 -10.44 -25.71 -10.56
N ILE A 546 -9.33 -26.38 -10.27
CA ILE A 546 -9.28 -27.50 -9.34
C ILE A 546 -8.16 -27.25 -8.34
N GLY A 547 -8.46 -27.43 -7.07
CA GLY A 547 -7.51 -27.36 -5.97
C GLY A 547 -7.53 -28.66 -5.19
N TRP A 548 -6.35 -29.10 -4.79
CA TRP A 548 -6.16 -30.20 -3.85
C TRP A 548 -5.33 -29.66 -2.70
N ILE A 549 -5.87 -29.72 -1.50
CA ILE A 549 -5.20 -29.32 -0.26
C ILE A 549 -5.17 -30.55 0.63
N HIS A 550 -3.99 -30.92 1.10
CA HIS A 550 -3.80 -32.00 2.04
C HIS A 550 -3.05 -31.50 3.26
N GLN A 551 -3.63 -31.73 4.42
CA GLN A 551 -3.08 -31.35 5.71
C GLN A 551 -2.84 -32.61 6.54
N GLU A 552 -1.62 -32.75 7.03
CA GLU A 552 -1.22 -33.76 8.01
C GLU A 552 -0.82 -33.04 9.29
N ALA A 553 -1.23 -33.52 10.45
CA ALA A 553 -0.79 -33.01 11.73
C ALA A 553 -0.67 -34.16 12.74
N VAL A 554 0.30 -34.09 13.66
CA VAL A 554 0.53 -35.18 14.64
C VAL A 554 -0.66 -35.36 15.60
N ALA A 555 -1.32 -34.26 15.96
CA ALA A 555 -2.42 -34.24 16.93
C ALA A 555 -3.83 -34.21 16.29
N SER A 556 -3.95 -34.43 14.98
CA SER A 556 -5.24 -34.39 14.29
C SER A 556 -5.27 -35.38 13.13
N PRO A 557 -6.45 -35.91 12.76
CA PRO A 557 -6.56 -36.72 11.54
C PRO A 557 -6.06 -35.91 10.34
N SER A 558 -5.49 -36.60 9.35
CA SER A 558 -5.19 -35.96 8.08
C SER A 558 -6.49 -35.53 7.41
N THR A 559 -6.45 -34.37 6.79
CA THR A 559 -7.61 -33.78 6.13
C THR A 559 -7.26 -33.45 4.69
N THR A 560 -8.12 -33.88 3.77
CA THR A 560 -8.01 -33.56 2.35
C THR A 560 -9.21 -32.74 1.91
N ILE A 561 -8.92 -31.59 1.30
CA ILE A 561 -9.93 -30.70 0.72
C ILE A 561 -9.71 -30.65 -0.79
N ILE A 562 -10.72 -31.06 -1.55
CA ILE A 562 -10.75 -30.88 -3.00
C ILE A 562 -11.67 -29.70 -3.30
N THR A 563 -11.14 -28.66 -3.94
CA THR A 563 -11.92 -27.53 -4.41
C THR A 563 -12.12 -27.62 -5.91
N ILE A 564 -13.34 -27.41 -6.38
CA ILE A 564 -13.66 -27.28 -7.80
C ILE A 564 -14.42 -25.97 -7.97
N ASP A 565 -13.90 -25.09 -8.81
CA ASP A 565 -14.55 -23.82 -9.13
C ASP A 565 -14.78 -23.71 -10.63
N GLY A 566 -15.91 -23.10 -10.98
CA GLY A 566 -16.28 -22.86 -12.36
C GLY A 566 -17.05 -21.54 -12.44
N SER A 567 -16.69 -20.70 -13.39
CA SER A 567 -17.41 -19.45 -13.63
C SER A 567 -17.49 -19.12 -15.11
N ALA A 568 -18.56 -18.44 -15.47
CA ALA A 568 -18.82 -17.92 -16.81
C ALA A 568 -19.17 -16.45 -16.70
N SER A 569 -18.67 -15.65 -17.64
CA SER A 569 -19.01 -14.25 -17.80
C SER A 569 -19.36 -13.99 -19.26
N TYR A 570 -20.57 -13.48 -19.51
CA TYR A 570 -21.12 -13.23 -20.84
C TYR A 570 -21.51 -11.77 -20.99
N ILE A 571 -20.98 -11.08 -21.99
CA ILE A 571 -21.38 -9.72 -22.35
C ILE A 571 -22.62 -9.86 -23.26
N LEU A 572 -23.80 -9.62 -22.69
CA LEU A 572 -25.09 -9.69 -23.38
C LEU A 572 -25.26 -8.53 -24.37
N SER A 573 -24.72 -7.36 -24.02
CA SER A 573 -24.69 -6.14 -24.83
C SER A 573 -23.61 -5.19 -24.28
N ASP A 574 -23.35 -4.08 -24.96
CA ASP A 574 -22.42 -3.04 -24.49
C ASP A 574 -22.78 -2.48 -23.09
N ILE A 575 -24.04 -2.65 -22.68
CA ILE A 575 -24.58 -2.19 -21.40
C ILE A 575 -24.59 -3.32 -20.36
N LEU A 576 -24.78 -4.58 -20.75
CA LEU A 576 -25.17 -5.63 -19.83
C LEU A 576 -24.19 -6.81 -19.87
N THR A 577 -23.63 -7.15 -18.70
CA THR A 577 -22.82 -8.35 -18.50
C THR A 577 -23.49 -9.23 -17.45
N ALA A 578 -23.67 -10.51 -17.77
CA ALA A 578 -24.12 -11.50 -16.81
C ALA A 578 -22.96 -12.43 -16.45
N SER A 579 -22.84 -12.78 -15.17
CA SER A 579 -21.88 -13.74 -14.70
C SER A 579 -22.53 -14.74 -13.75
N GLY A 580 -21.97 -15.94 -13.70
CA GLY A 580 -22.41 -16.96 -12.79
C GLY A 580 -21.30 -17.95 -12.53
N GLY A 581 -21.35 -18.59 -11.37
CA GLY A 581 -20.38 -19.60 -11.04
C GLY A 581 -20.78 -20.48 -9.89
N LEU A 582 -20.04 -21.56 -9.74
CA LEU A 582 -20.17 -22.54 -8.70
C LEU A 582 -18.81 -22.78 -8.04
N THR A 583 -18.83 -23.12 -6.77
CA THR A 583 -17.66 -23.56 -6.03
C THR A 583 -18.05 -24.75 -5.16
N LEU A 584 -17.33 -25.85 -5.31
CA LEU A 584 -17.45 -27.02 -4.46
C LEU A 584 -16.18 -27.14 -3.64
N ALA A 585 -16.29 -27.34 -2.35
CA ALA A 585 -15.18 -27.74 -1.48
C ALA A 585 -15.60 -29.00 -0.76
N LEU A 586 -14.95 -30.12 -1.10
CA LEU A 586 -15.20 -31.43 -0.54
C LEU A 586 -14.14 -31.70 0.51
N ASP A 587 -14.53 -31.72 1.78
CA ASP A 587 -13.66 -31.97 2.92
C ASP A 587 -13.96 -33.39 3.44
N ASP A 588 -12.93 -34.24 3.46
CA ASP A 588 -13.07 -35.62 3.93
C ASP A 588 -13.30 -35.75 5.45
N THR A 589 -13.03 -34.67 6.21
CA THR A 589 -13.04 -34.65 7.67
C THR A 589 -14.21 -33.83 8.24
N TYR A 590 -14.32 -32.55 7.90
CA TYR A 590 -15.25 -31.62 8.56
C TYR A 590 -16.60 -31.52 7.87
N GLY A 591 -16.64 -31.47 6.53
CA GLY A 591 -17.88 -31.36 5.78
C GLY A 591 -17.79 -30.57 4.49
N ASP A 592 -18.81 -30.71 3.64
CA ASP A 592 -18.78 -30.15 2.29
C ASP A 592 -19.37 -28.74 2.24
N ARG A 593 -18.80 -27.90 1.37
CA ARG A 593 -19.33 -26.58 1.06
C ARG A 593 -19.64 -26.46 -0.43
N THR A 594 -20.85 -26.03 -0.74
CA THR A 594 -21.29 -25.68 -2.10
C THR A 594 -21.69 -24.21 -2.15
N GLY A 595 -21.02 -23.44 -2.99
CA GLY A 595 -21.31 -22.04 -3.26
C GLY A 595 -21.84 -21.84 -4.67
N PHE A 596 -22.81 -20.94 -4.81
CA PHE A 596 -23.32 -20.46 -6.09
C PHE A 596 -23.30 -18.94 -6.08
N PHE A 597 -23.00 -18.32 -7.21
CA PHE A 597 -23.27 -16.91 -7.40
C PHE A 597 -23.84 -16.63 -8.78
N LEU A 598 -24.68 -15.60 -8.84
CA LEU A 598 -25.20 -15.00 -10.05
C LEU A 598 -25.03 -13.49 -9.93
N GLY A 599 -24.46 -12.88 -10.95
CA GLY A 599 -24.19 -11.45 -11.01
C GLY A 599 -24.69 -10.85 -12.31
N VAL A 600 -25.26 -9.65 -12.23
CA VAL A 600 -25.62 -8.85 -13.39
C VAL A 600 -25.03 -7.46 -13.18
N THR A 601 -24.21 -7.03 -14.13
CA THR A 601 -23.65 -5.69 -14.15
C THR A 601 -24.22 -4.94 -15.34
N ALA A 602 -24.89 -3.81 -15.10
CA ALA A 602 -25.46 -2.92 -16.10
C ALA A 602 -24.72 -1.57 -16.09
N ARG A 603 -24.01 -1.26 -17.17
CA ARG A 603 -23.30 0.00 -17.44
C ARG A 603 -24.22 0.98 -18.18
N LEU A 604 -24.98 1.77 -17.43
CA LEU A 604 -25.98 2.72 -17.95
C LEU A 604 -25.32 4.00 -18.48
N GLY A 605 -24.39 3.86 -19.42
CA GLY A 605 -23.64 4.95 -20.04
C GLY A 605 -22.97 5.87 -19.01
N ASN A 606 -23.25 7.16 -19.10
CA ASN A 606 -22.65 8.16 -18.21
C ASN A 606 -23.36 8.31 -16.85
N PHE A 607 -24.47 7.60 -16.62
CA PHE A 607 -25.31 7.79 -15.44
C PHE A 607 -24.90 6.91 -14.27
N ALA A 608 -24.77 5.59 -14.48
CA ALA A 608 -24.49 4.64 -13.40
C ALA A 608 -24.00 3.28 -13.91
N ASP A 609 -23.11 2.65 -13.16
CA ASP A 609 -22.82 1.23 -13.19
C ASP A 609 -23.58 0.55 -12.02
N VAL A 610 -24.51 -0.34 -12.35
CA VAL A 610 -25.33 -1.08 -11.40
C VAL A 610 -24.87 -2.53 -11.38
N ASP A 611 -24.35 -3.00 -10.25
CA ASP A 611 -23.96 -4.38 -10.01
C ASP A 611 -24.90 -5.03 -9.01
N LEU A 612 -25.65 -6.04 -9.46
CA LEU A 612 -26.51 -6.86 -8.61
C LEU A 612 -25.91 -8.26 -8.52
N ARG A 613 -25.62 -8.72 -7.31
CA ARG A 613 -25.05 -10.05 -7.07
C ARG A 613 -25.83 -10.80 -6.00
N ALA A 614 -26.25 -12.01 -6.35
CA ALA A 614 -26.84 -12.97 -5.43
C ALA A 614 -25.85 -14.13 -5.22
N GLU A 615 -25.62 -14.47 -3.96
CA GLU A 615 -24.71 -15.56 -3.55
C GLU A 615 -25.48 -16.51 -2.63
N ARG A 616 -25.27 -17.82 -2.79
CA ARG A 616 -25.80 -18.83 -1.87
C ARG A 616 -24.72 -19.82 -1.49
N THR A 617 -24.54 -20.05 -0.20
CA THR A 617 -23.61 -21.02 0.35
C THR A 617 -24.37 -22.06 1.14
N LEU A 618 -24.14 -23.32 0.82
CA LEU A 618 -24.64 -24.50 1.52
C LEU A 618 -23.45 -25.16 2.20
N PHE A 619 -23.48 -25.26 3.52
CA PHE A 619 -22.48 -25.97 4.30
C PHE A 619 -23.12 -27.17 4.99
N ASN A 620 -22.52 -28.34 4.83
CA ASN A 620 -22.98 -29.56 5.46
C ASN A 620 -21.87 -30.16 6.33
N GLU A 621 -21.99 -29.98 7.65
CA GLU A 621 -21.04 -30.53 8.62
C GLU A 621 -21.25 -32.04 8.81
N ARG A 622 -20.18 -32.83 8.72
CA ARG A 622 -20.21 -34.30 8.86
C ARG A 622 -19.93 -34.78 10.28
N LEU A 623 -19.39 -33.92 11.16
CA LEU A 623 -19.03 -34.27 12.54
C LEU A 623 -20.26 -34.35 13.45
N THR A 624 -20.27 -35.34 14.34
CA THR A 624 -21.31 -35.53 15.37
C THR A 624 -20.65 -35.70 16.75
N PRO A 625 -20.83 -34.77 17.71
CA PRO A 625 -21.61 -33.53 17.62
C PRO A 625 -20.96 -32.48 16.71
N PRO A 626 -21.73 -31.51 16.19
CA PRO A 626 -21.21 -30.43 15.35
C PRO A 626 -20.27 -29.51 16.15
N VAL A 627 -19.14 -29.17 15.54
CA VAL A 627 -18.08 -28.31 16.07
C VAL A 627 -18.11 -26.92 15.42
N LEU A 628 -18.65 -26.83 14.20
CA LEU A 628 -18.76 -25.60 13.39
C LEU A 628 -20.16 -24.97 13.42
N GLY A 629 -21.00 -25.42 14.37
CA GLY A 629 -22.36 -24.92 14.54
C GLY A 629 -23.40 -25.58 13.65
N GLY A 630 -23.07 -26.73 13.04
CA GLY A 630 -23.95 -27.54 12.22
C GLY A 630 -24.03 -27.09 10.76
N GLY A 631 -24.77 -27.85 9.97
CA GLY A 631 -25.07 -27.48 8.58
C GLY A 631 -25.89 -26.18 8.51
N TYR A 632 -25.61 -25.34 7.52
CA TYR A 632 -26.31 -24.07 7.32
C TYR A 632 -26.47 -23.69 5.86
N GLN A 633 -27.39 -22.76 5.62
CA GLN A 633 -27.63 -22.15 4.33
C GLN A 633 -27.58 -20.64 4.46
N GLU A 634 -26.63 -20.03 3.78
CA GLU A 634 -26.47 -18.57 3.74
C GLU A 634 -26.84 -18.06 2.35
N SER A 635 -27.57 -16.95 2.30
CA SER A 635 -27.96 -16.28 1.07
C SER A 635 -27.71 -14.79 1.25
N ILE A 636 -26.90 -14.23 0.34
CA ILE A 636 -26.47 -12.84 0.36
C ILE A 636 -26.95 -12.19 -0.93
N LEU A 637 -27.60 -11.04 -0.81
CA LEU A 637 -27.90 -10.16 -1.93
C LEU A 637 -27.13 -8.86 -1.76
N ARG A 638 -26.40 -8.47 -2.80
CA ARG A 638 -25.60 -7.24 -2.84
C ARG A 638 -26.01 -6.41 -4.04
N LEU A 639 -26.26 -5.13 -3.80
CA LEU A 639 -26.49 -4.12 -4.83
C LEU A 639 -25.41 -3.04 -4.69
N THR A 640 -24.67 -2.80 -5.75
CA THR A 640 -23.73 -1.68 -5.84
C THR A 640 -24.17 -0.77 -6.98
N VAL A 641 -24.29 0.52 -6.72
CA VAL A 641 -24.51 1.54 -7.75
C VAL A 641 -23.35 2.51 -7.66
N SER A 642 -22.55 2.61 -8.72
CA SER A 642 -21.39 3.49 -8.75
C SER A 642 -21.25 4.21 -10.07
N ARG A 643 -20.61 5.36 -10.08
CA ARG A 643 -20.20 6.03 -11.32
C ARG A 643 -18.99 6.89 -11.03
N SER A 644 -18.09 7.01 -12.00
CA SER A 644 -17.13 8.11 -12.10
C SER A 644 -17.52 9.01 -13.27
N TRP A 645 -17.49 10.32 -13.08
CA TRP A 645 -17.71 11.30 -14.15
C TRP A 645 -16.46 12.15 -14.34
#